data_AF-A0A1X7F101-F1
#
_entry.id   AF-A0A1X7F101-F1
#
_cell.length_a   1.000
_cell.length_b   1.000
_cell.length_c   1.000
_cell.angle_alpha   90.00
_cell.angle_beta   90.00
_cell.angle_gamma   90.00
#
_symmetry.space_group_name_H-M   'P 1'
#
loop_
_entity.id
_entity.type
_entity.pdbx_description
1 polymer ?
#
loop_
_entity_poly.entity_id
_entity_poly.type
_entity_poly.pdbx_seq_one_letter_code
_entity_poly.pdbx_strand_id
1 'polypeptide(L)'
;MTDAFGTRGPILQACVQGTGRGSPDGGEDLFWHVRRLWRLAWRARVMIAVSAVVGALLAGLWAGAVQPLYTASTEIVLEPETAVRVLPGVPDEAEIDPEAFASKVAVLHSRDLLATLAADLTLERDPEFNSLLREPASLTQAAWAVSSALRELIGAGPVQGLSSPSQSVHTTLAQRIAVEPVGRSKVVRVSVSSHDPDKAARIANRLVALYAEAEVAAKRKASENAARWLSKQVNELQEQVATADRELQTYRARAGLVRTLGDDTAARRIDALVRQLVQAQAREAMALDQATQLENLAATPSGAAEHPSVVASEAMARLRDQEQSLKRQAADMATRLGERHPDRQGILRQLEANRASQAAEITRIAASARLAAASASRWRVQAEEALRAAQEIAYDPQAAVEINALERRTSAMRTLYENFLTRSKEVVAGMSLGQLPARVISTAEPPSVPSFPRTRLLTAGGGALGAALAFMVAFLRDRTCTSIRSASDVAEVATVTPMAIMPAISGRARRAGTDVIERDPVYAEGLRRLALTLMLRVDGPVSGRVVAVASSLSGEAKTSTAVDLAIIMAALGRRAVVVDADLRKPDLHRIVRLANSHSGLSECLCRGIDPVDAVVTASCGIDVLLSGSMTSEAAGVLVASSERLADVYTALRRCYDLVIVDTAPVAAASETLNVLRLADETVFLVRWNRTDRELVRSSIDRVQDFGGRVSGVVVTRANVRDLPHYERGDAAAYHRALKRYYKV
;
A
#
# COMPACT_ATOMS: atom_id res chain seq x y z
N MET A 1 -91.90 24.59 -13.49
CA MET A 1 -91.05 25.73 -13.10
C MET A 1 -89.86 25.75 -14.06
N THR A 2 -89.91 26.70 -15.02
CA THR A 2 -88.80 27.36 -15.75
C THR A 2 -87.70 26.48 -16.35
N ASP A 3 -87.74 26.20 -17.66
CA ASP A 3 -87.08 26.96 -18.77
C ASP A 3 -85.67 26.39 -19.06
N ALA A 4 -85.06 26.41 -20.24
CA ALA A 4 -85.39 26.60 -21.65
C ALA A 4 -84.02 26.60 -22.38
N PHE A 5 -83.94 26.04 -23.60
CA PHE A 5 -83.07 26.41 -24.74
C PHE A 5 -81.53 26.67 -24.63
N GLY A 6 -80.80 26.15 -25.63
CA GLY A 6 -79.63 26.82 -26.26
C GLY A 6 -78.31 26.02 -26.32
N THR A 7 -77.99 25.28 -27.40
CA THR A 7 -77.23 25.68 -28.64
C THR A 7 -75.68 25.77 -28.54
N ARG A 8 -75.02 24.83 -29.25
CA ARG A 8 -73.83 24.89 -30.16
C ARG A 8 -72.47 25.53 -29.74
N GLY A 9 -71.45 24.65 -29.62
CA GLY A 9 -70.09 24.69 -30.23
C GLY A 9 -68.94 25.41 -29.47
N PRO A 10 -67.64 25.22 -29.85
CA PRO A 10 -66.94 24.07 -30.46
C PRO A 10 -65.50 23.79 -29.86
N ILE A 11 -64.81 22.75 -30.36
CA ILE A 11 -63.32 22.64 -30.54
C ILE A 11 -62.38 22.35 -29.34
N LEU A 12 -61.56 21.29 -29.53
CA LEU A 12 -60.18 21.04 -29.10
C LEU A 12 -59.66 21.69 -27.80
N GLN A 13 -59.52 20.88 -26.74
CA GLN A 13 -58.36 20.85 -25.83
C GLN A 13 -58.68 19.96 -24.62
N ALA A 14 -58.01 18.82 -24.48
CA ALA A 14 -57.64 18.21 -23.19
C ALA A 14 -57.17 16.76 -23.38
N CYS A 15 -55.86 16.58 -23.54
CA CYS A 15 -55.05 15.40 -23.20
C CYS A 15 -53.65 15.74 -23.75
N VAL A 16 -52.57 15.95 -22.99
CA VAL A 16 -52.20 15.45 -21.67
C VAL A 16 -51.26 16.49 -21.05
N GLN A 17 -51.64 17.03 -19.89
CA GLN A 17 -50.74 17.84 -19.06
C GLN A 17 -49.61 16.96 -18.52
N GLY A 18 -48.39 17.48 -18.62
CA GLY A 18 -47.19 16.89 -18.07
C GLY A 18 -47.31 16.67 -16.58
N THR A 19 -47.25 15.40 -16.19
CA THR A 19 -46.86 15.01 -14.85
C THR A 19 -45.38 14.69 -14.89
N GLY A 20 -44.59 15.48 -14.16
CA GLY A 20 -43.19 15.18 -13.88
C GLY A 20 -43.10 13.85 -13.14
N ARG A 21 -42.70 12.80 -13.85
CA ARG A 21 -42.11 11.60 -13.26
C ARG A 21 -40.60 11.76 -13.35
N GLY A 22 -39.98 11.82 -12.17
CA GLY A 22 -38.53 11.66 -12.03
C GLY A 22 -38.08 10.36 -12.68
N SER A 23 -37.10 10.45 -13.55
CA SER A 23 -36.50 9.38 -14.32
C SER A 23 -35.63 8.48 -13.43
N PRO A 24 -35.84 7.15 -13.43
CA PRO A 24 -34.85 6.17 -12.99
C PRO A 24 -34.06 5.64 -14.20
N ASP A 25 -33.43 6.52 -15.00
CA ASP A 25 -32.73 6.16 -16.26
C ASP A 25 -31.20 6.27 -16.20
N GLY A 26 -30.59 6.19 -15.01
CA GLY A 26 -29.13 6.19 -14.89
C GLY A 26 -28.44 4.96 -15.52
N GLY A 27 -29.16 3.85 -15.68
CA GLY A 27 -28.64 2.59 -16.21
C GLY A 27 -28.57 2.53 -17.74
N GLU A 28 -29.62 2.95 -18.44
CA GLU A 28 -29.69 2.84 -19.91
C GLU A 28 -28.73 3.80 -20.63
N ASP A 29 -28.53 4.99 -20.04
CA ASP A 29 -27.56 5.96 -20.55
C ASP A 29 -26.13 5.43 -20.47
N LEU A 30 -25.74 4.77 -19.37
CA LEU A 30 -24.39 4.23 -19.22
C LEU A 30 -24.11 3.13 -20.25
N PHE A 31 -25.04 2.19 -20.44
CA PHE A 31 -24.91 1.13 -21.45
C PHE A 31 -24.81 1.69 -22.87
N TRP A 32 -25.51 2.78 -23.17
CA TRP A 32 -25.44 3.44 -24.46
C TRP A 32 -24.09 4.11 -24.70
N HIS A 33 -23.57 4.84 -23.71
CA HIS A 33 -22.26 5.48 -23.76
C HIS A 33 -21.14 4.45 -23.94
N VAL A 34 -21.19 3.32 -23.21
CA VAL A 34 -20.22 2.23 -23.34
C VAL A 34 -20.27 1.59 -24.72
N ARG A 35 -21.46 1.29 -25.26
CA ARG A 35 -21.61 0.75 -26.63
C ARG A 35 -21.15 1.73 -27.70
N ARG A 36 -21.25 3.04 -27.46
CA ARG A 36 -20.74 4.07 -28.39
C ARG A 36 -19.21 4.11 -28.37
N LEU A 37 -18.59 4.12 -27.19
CA LEU A 37 -17.13 4.10 -27.04
C LEU A 37 -16.52 2.80 -27.58
N TRP A 38 -17.19 1.67 -27.38
CA TRP A 38 -16.78 0.38 -27.96
C TRP A 38 -16.78 0.42 -29.49
N ARG A 39 -17.85 0.95 -30.10
CA ARG A 39 -17.93 1.09 -31.57
C ARG A 39 -16.89 2.05 -32.11
N LEU A 40 -16.58 3.13 -31.38
CA LEU A 40 -15.51 4.06 -31.73
C LEU A 40 -14.14 3.36 -31.71
N ALA A 41 -13.83 2.63 -30.64
CA ALA A 41 -12.60 1.84 -30.53
C ALA A 41 -12.50 0.81 -31.65
N TRP A 42 -13.60 0.14 -31.99
CA TRP A 42 -13.64 -0.86 -33.06
C TRP A 42 -13.38 -0.27 -34.45
N ARG A 43 -13.86 0.95 -34.71
CA ARG A 43 -13.58 1.69 -35.96
C ARG A 43 -12.14 2.17 -36.03
N ALA A 44 -11.62 2.66 -34.91
CA ALA A 44 -10.25 3.11 -34.80
C ALA A 44 -9.24 1.98 -34.58
N ARG A 45 -9.64 0.69 -34.62
CA ARG A 45 -8.79 -0.45 -34.26
C ARG A 45 -7.45 -0.50 -34.98
N VAL A 46 -7.42 -0.12 -36.26
CA VAL A 46 -6.17 -0.07 -37.04
C VAL A 46 -5.28 1.06 -36.55
N MET A 47 -5.85 2.24 -36.30
CA MET A 47 -5.11 3.40 -35.78
C MET A 47 -4.59 3.15 -34.35
N ILE A 48 -5.40 2.54 -33.50
CA ILE A 48 -5.04 2.16 -32.13
C ILE A 48 -3.94 1.10 -32.15
N ALA A 49 -4.08 0.06 -32.99
CA ALA A 49 -3.07 -0.99 -33.11
C ALA A 49 -1.73 -0.44 -33.64
N VAL A 50 -1.76 0.39 -34.69
CA VAL A 50 -0.56 1.02 -35.24
C VAL A 50 0.11 1.93 -34.22
N SER A 51 -0.65 2.78 -33.52
CA SER A 51 -0.11 3.67 -32.49
C SER A 51 0.46 2.90 -31.29
N ALA A 52 -0.18 1.81 -30.88
CA ALA A 52 0.33 0.93 -29.81
C ALA A 52 1.64 0.26 -30.23
N VAL A 53 1.74 -0.24 -31.47
CA VAL A 53 2.98 -0.83 -32.00
C VAL A 53 4.08 0.22 -32.08
N VAL A 54 3.79 1.42 -32.60
CA VAL A 54 4.75 2.53 -32.66
C VAL A 54 5.22 2.95 -31.27
N GLY A 55 4.31 3.08 -30.30
CA GLY A 55 4.63 3.41 -28.91
C GLY A 55 5.49 2.34 -28.23
N ALA A 56 5.19 1.07 -28.46
CA ALA A 56 5.99 -0.05 -27.96
C ALA A 56 7.38 -0.11 -28.61
N LEU A 57 7.48 0.14 -29.92
CA LEU A 57 8.75 0.21 -30.65
C LEU A 57 9.63 1.36 -30.18
N LEU A 58 9.07 2.57 -30.03
CA LEU A 58 9.80 3.73 -29.52
C LEU A 58 10.30 3.49 -28.09
N ALA A 59 9.46 2.95 -27.21
CA ALA A 59 9.84 2.61 -25.85
C ALA A 59 10.91 1.50 -25.79
N GLY A 60 10.82 0.51 -26.70
CA GLY A 60 11.80 -0.57 -26.82
C GLY A 60 13.15 -0.08 -27.35
N LEU A 61 13.15 0.77 -28.38
CA LEU A 61 14.35 1.42 -28.92
C LEU A 61 15.02 2.31 -27.87
N TRP A 62 14.23 3.08 -27.12
CA TRP A 62 14.74 3.88 -26.01
C TRP A 62 15.32 3.02 -24.90
N ALA A 63 14.63 1.94 -24.50
CA ALA A 63 15.13 1.00 -23.49
C ALA A 63 16.41 0.29 -23.94
N GLY A 64 16.60 0.07 -25.24
CA GLY A 64 17.85 -0.47 -25.81
C GLY A 64 18.98 0.56 -25.92
N ALA A 65 18.66 1.86 -25.98
CA ALA A 65 19.65 2.94 -26.04
C ALA A 65 20.19 3.35 -24.65
N VAL A 66 19.41 3.13 -23.59
CA VAL A 66 19.82 3.43 -22.22
C VAL A 66 20.74 2.32 -21.69
N GLN A 67 21.86 2.69 -21.08
CA GLN A 67 22.77 1.71 -20.48
C GLN A 67 22.07 0.95 -19.32
N PRO A 68 22.14 -0.39 -19.31
CA PRO A 68 21.53 -1.19 -18.27
C PRO A 68 22.20 -0.91 -16.92
N LEU A 69 21.39 -0.93 -15.86
CA LEU A 69 21.81 -0.86 -14.48
C LEU A 69 21.58 -2.22 -13.83
N TYR A 70 22.59 -2.69 -13.12
CA TYR A 70 22.61 -3.93 -12.39
C TYR A 70 22.72 -3.60 -10.91
N THR A 71 21.81 -4.16 -10.12
CA THR A 71 21.79 -3.95 -8.66
C THR A 71 22.18 -5.25 -7.97
N ALA A 72 23.28 -5.23 -7.22
CA ALA A 72 23.73 -6.35 -6.40
C ALA A 72 23.44 -6.04 -4.92
N SER A 73 23.00 -7.03 -4.15
CA SER A 73 22.62 -6.86 -2.75
C SER A 73 23.32 -7.85 -1.83
N THR A 74 23.75 -7.38 -0.66
CA THR A 74 24.32 -8.19 0.43
C THR A 74 23.50 -7.95 1.70
N GLU A 75 23.35 -8.98 2.52
CA GLU A 75 22.62 -8.91 3.78
C GLU A 75 23.54 -9.17 4.97
N ILE A 76 23.49 -8.29 5.96
CA ILE A 76 24.31 -8.36 7.18
C ILE A 76 23.43 -8.35 8.42
N VAL A 77 23.80 -9.13 9.45
CA VAL A 77 23.18 -9.00 10.78
C VAL A 77 23.96 -7.96 11.58
N LEU A 78 23.25 -6.98 12.11
CA LEU A 78 23.78 -6.06 13.11
C LEU A 78 23.42 -6.60 14.50
N GLU A 79 24.41 -7.10 15.24
CA GLU A 79 24.18 -7.43 16.65
C GLU A 79 24.09 -6.13 17.47
N PRO A 80 23.11 -6.00 18.38
CA PRO A 80 23.09 -4.89 19.33
C PRO A 80 24.34 -4.99 20.20
N GLU A 81 24.98 -3.85 20.48
CA GLU A 81 26.12 -3.86 21.39
C GLU A 81 25.63 -4.32 22.76
N THR A 82 26.11 -5.48 23.22
CA THR A 82 26.30 -5.65 24.66
C THR A 82 27.46 -4.74 25.01
N ALA A 83 27.15 -3.46 25.29
CA ALA A 83 28.13 -2.53 25.81
C ALA A 83 28.90 -3.25 26.92
N VAL A 84 30.23 -3.12 26.94
CA VAL A 84 31.05 -3.66 28.04
C VAL A 84 30.62 -2.88 29.29
N ARG A 85 29.56 -3.34 29.97
CA ARG A 85 28.91 -2.62 31.06
C ARG A 85 29.90 -2.55 32.22
N VAL A 86 30.34 -1.34 32.55
CA VAL A 86 31.33 -1.11 33.61
C VAL A 86 30.67 -1.06 34.99
N LEU A 87 29.35 -0.87 35.07
CA LEU A 87 28.60 -0.78 36.32
C LEU A 87 27.68 -1.99 36.55
N PRO A 88 27.60 -2.53 37.79
CA PRO A 88 26.63 -3.56 38.16
C PRO A 88 25.22 -2.97 38.34
N GLY A 89 24.17 -3.70 37.93
CA GLY A 89 22.77 -3.45 38.37
C GLY A 89 21.77 -2.92 37.34
N VAL A 90 22.10 -2.85 36.05
CA VAL A 90 21.13 -2.45 35.00
C VAL A 90 20.46 -3.70 34.41
N PRO A 91 19.12 -3.81 34.39
CA PRO A 91 18.43 -4.98 33.85
C PRO A 91 18.74 -5.25 32.37
N ASP A 92 18.62 -6.54 32.00
CA ASP A 92 18.75 -7.06 30.64
C ASP A 92 17.43 -6.86 29.88
N GLU A 93 17.11 -5.62 29.52
CA GLU A 93 16.13 -5.41 28.45
C GLU A 93 16.87 -5.37 27.12
N ALA A 94 16.97 -6.55 26.50
CA ALA A 94 17.36 -6.75 25.12
C ALA A 94 16.21 -6.33 24.16
N GLU A 95 15.58 -5.18 24.42
CA GLU A 95 14.64 -4.60 23.47
C GLU A 95 15.43 -4.01 22.31
N ILE A 96 14.98 -4.28 21.08
CA ILE A 96 15.61 -3.72 19.88
C ILE A 96 15.28 -2.23 19.89
N ASP A 97 16.18 -1.41 20.41
CA ASP A 97 16.06 0.04 20.33
C ASP A 97 16.12 0.47 18.85
N PRO A 98 15.01 0.92 18.26
CA PRO A 98 14.97 1.30 16.86
C PRO A 98 15.83 2.54 16.58
N GLU A 99 16.07 3.41 17.56
CA GLU A 99 16.90 4.61 17.41
C GLU A 99 18.39 4.23 17.34
N ALA A 100 18.83 3.31 18.20
CA ALA A 100 20.19 2.76 18.16
C ALA A 100 20.45 1.98 16.86
N PHE A 101 19.46 1.23 16.36
CA PHE A 101 19.57 0.49 15.10
C PHE A 101 19.63 1.43 13.89
N ALA A 102 18.80 2.48 13.84
CA ALA A 102 18.84 3.49 12.78
C ALA A 102 20.19 4.23 12.76
N SER A 103 20.77 4.51 13.93
CA SER A 103 22.09 5.11 14.04
C SER A 103 23.18 4.23 13.43
N LYS A 104 23.15 2.90 13.64
CA LYS A 104 24.08 1.95 13.00
C LYS A 104 23.91 1.90 11.48
N VAL A 105 22.67 1.94 10.99
CA VAL A 105 22.39 2.02 9.56
C VAL A 105 22.98 3.31 8.95
N ALA A 106 22.92 4.43 9.66
CA ALA A 106 23.51 5.68 9.21
C ALA A 106 25.04 5.64 9.10
N VAL A 107 25.73 4.82 9.91
CA VAL A 107 27.19 4.63 9.82
C VAL A 107 27.59 4.03 8.47
N LEU A 108 26.76 3.15 7.87
CA LEU A 108 27.01 2.60 6.52
C LEU A 108 26.97 3.67 5.42
N HIS A 109 26.33 4.81 5.68
CA HIS A 109 26.31 5.99 4.82
C HIS A 109 27.35 7.06 5.22
N SER A 110 28.21 6.77 6.20
CA SER A 110 29.22 7.72 6.65
C SER A 110 30.21 8.08 5.54
N ARG A 111 30.57 9.36 5.49
CA ARG A 111 31.47 9.91 4.49
C ARG A 111 32.84 9.23 4.51
N ASP A 112 33.33 8.88 5.69
CA ASP A 112 34.67 8.29 5.87
C ASP A 112 34.74 6.86 5.31
N LEU A 113 33.70 6.04 5.51
CA LEU A 113 33.62 4.71 4.90
C LEU A 113 33.51 4.78 3.39
N LEU A 114 32.68 5.69 2.86
CA LEU A 114 32.56 5.88 1.42
C LEU A 114 33.85 6.42 0.79
N ALA A 115 34.64 7.21 1.52
CA ALA A 115 35.93 7.73 1.05
C ALA A 115 36.96 6.61 0.94
N THR A 116 37.02 5.77 1.98
CA THR A 116 37.88 4.60 2.03
C THR A 116 37.52 3.60 0.94
N LEU A 117 36.22 3.36 0.73
CA LEU A 117 35.71 2.52 -0.37
C LEU A 117 36.09 3.07 -1.74
N ALA A 118 35.96 4.38 -1.95
CA ALA A 118 36.32 5.04 -3.20
C ALA A 118 37.82 4.93 -3.50
N ALA A 119 38.66 5.06 -2.47
CA ALA A 119 40.12 4.91 -2.57
C ALA A 119 40.52 3.45 -2.85
N ASP A 120 39.99 2.48 -2.10
CA ASP A 120 40.31 1.05 -2.22
C ASP A 120 39.98 0.48 -3.60
N LEU A 121 38.82 0.86 -4.15
CA LEU A 121 38.37 0.41 -5.46
C LEU A 121 38.79 1.35 -6.60
N THR A 122 39.58 2.39 -6.30
CA THR A 122 40.08 3.39 -7.26
C THR A 122 38.95 4.02 -8.10
N LEU A 123 37.78 4.24 -7.50
CA LEU A 123 36.58 4.75 -8.18
C LEU A 123 36.74 6.19 -8.69
N GLU A 124 37.77 6.91 -8.24
CA GLU A 124 38.14 8.24 -8.76
C GLU A 124 38.61 8.19 -10.23
N ARG A 125 39.07 7.04 -10.72
CA ARG A 125 39.48 6.86 -12.13
C ARG A 125 38.36 6.31 -12.99
N ASP A 126 37.20 6.00 -12.41
CA ASP A 126 36.08 5.40 -13.12
C ASP A 126 35.11 6.49 -13.64
N PRO A 127 34.88 6.60 -14.96
CA PRO A 127 33.95 7.59 -15.53
C PRO A 127 32.49 7.36 -15.09
N GLU A 128 32.16 6.18 -14.56
CA GLU A 128 30.84 5.91 -13.99
C GLU A 128 30.59 6.70 -12.70
N PHE A 129 31.60 6.81 -11.82
CA PHE A 129 31.46 7.43 -10.49
C PHE A 129 32.07 8.82 -10.43
N ASN A 130 33.07 9.11 -11.27
CA ASN A 130 33.65 10.43 -11.40
C ASN A 130 32.98 11.20 -12.56
N SER A 131 32.07 12.11 -12.21
CA SER A 131 31.36 12.92 -13.21
C SER A 131 32.27 13.87 -13.98
N LEU A 132 33.48 14.18 -13.47
CA LEU A 132 34.46 15.05 -14.13
C LEU A 132 35.19 14.35 -15.29
N LEU A 133 35.20 13.01 -15.32
CA LEU A 133 35.80 12.20 -16.40
C LEU A 133 34.81 11.84 -17.51
N ARG A 134 33.52 12.19 -17.35
CA ARG A 134 32.52 11.97 -18.40
C ARG A 134 32.68 13.00 -19.50
N GLU A 135 33.08 12.56 -20.69
CA GLU A 135 32.91 13.40 -21.88
C GLU A 135 31.42 13.64 -22.13
N PRO A 136 31.00 14.88 -22.47
CA PRO A 136 29.60 15.18 -22.75
C PRO A 136 29.15 14.41 -24.01
N ALA A 137 28.40 13.33 -23.81
CA ALA A 137 27.87 12.53 -24.92
C ALA A 137 27.02 13.41 -25.86
N SER A 138 27.35 13.38 -27.15
CA SER A 138 26.80 14.21 -28.25
C SER A 138 25.28 14.11 -28.47
N LEU A 139 24.63 13.05 -27.96
CA LEU A 139 23.16 12.89 -27.97
C LEU A 139 22.43 13.80 -26.98
N THR A 140 23.17 14.54 -26.15
CA THR A 140 22.60 15.45 -25.16
C THR A 140 22.13 16.79 -25.73
N GLN A 141 22.52 17.24 -26.94
CA GLN A 141 22.05 18.54 -27.44
C GLN A 141 20.53 18.61 -27.67
N ALA A 142 19.92 17.54 -28.21
CA ALA A 142 18.47 17.47 -28.40
C ALA A 142 17.72 17.23 -27.07
N ALA A 143 18.28 16.42 -26.17
CA ALA A 143 17.73 16.21 -24.84
C ALA A 143 17.87 17.45 -23.93
N TRP A 144 18.93 18.24 -24.11
CA TRP A 144 19.13 19.53 -23.43
C TRP A 144 18.06 20.52 -23.88
N ALA A 145 17.78 20.64 -25.18
CA ALA A 145 16.77 21.58 -25.69
C ALA A 145 15.34 21.27 -25.17
N VAL A 146 14.99 19.98 -25.04
CA VAL A 146 13.68 19.57 -24.50
C VAL A 146 13.63 19.73 -22.98
N SER A 147 14.70 19.39 -22.27
CA SER A 147 14.76 19.50 -20.81
C SER A 147 14.93 20.93 -20.31
N SER A 148 15.57 21.83 -21.09
CA SER A 148 15.70 23.24 -20.77
C SER A 148 14.36 23.96 -20.87
N ALA A 149 13.59 23.71 -21.93
CA ALA A 149 12.23 24.24 -22.10
C ALA A 149 11.28 23.76 -20.99
N LEU A 150 11.44 22.52 -20.52
CA LEU A 150 10.66 21.99 -19.39
C LEU A 150 11.14 22.55 -18.03
N ARG A 151 12.45 22.81 -17.85
CA ARG A 151 13.01 23.40 -16.63
C ARG A 151 12.64 24.86 -16.45
N GLU A 152 12.60 25.62 -17.53
CA GLU A 152 12.19 27.03 -17.52
C GLU A 152 10.72 27.17 -17.11
N LEU A 153 9.88 26.18 -17.45
CA LEU A 153 8.49 26.10 -17.03
C LEU A 153 8.29 25.76 -15.54
N ILE A 154 9.28 25.11 -14.89
CA ILE A 154 9.17 24.57 -13.51
C ILE A 154 10.09 25.33 -12.52
N GLY A 155 10.88 26.29 -12.97
CA GLY A 155 11.65 27.19 -12.09
C GLY A 155 12.78 26.54 -11.30
N ALA A 156 13.42 25.49 -11.82
CA ALA A 156 14.56 24.84 -11.16
C ALA A 156 15.89 25.54 -11.52
N GLY A 157 16.55 26.15 -10.52
CA GLY A 157 17.81 26.89 -10.67
C GLY A 157 19.04 26.04 -11.07
N PRO A 158 20.17 26.70 -11.44
CA PRO A 158 21.36 26.03 -11.95
C PRO A 158 22.08 25.21 -10.87
N VAL A 159 22.51 24.00 -11.25
CA VAL A 159 23.23 23.05 -10.40
C VAL A 159 24.67 23.55 -10.20
N GLN A 160 25.06 23.83 -8.95
CA GLN A 160 26.43 24.22 -8.60
C GLN A 160 27.41 23.09 -8.98
N GLY A 161 28.48 23.44 -9.69
CA GLY A 161 29.51 22.50 -10.12
C GLY A 161 30.29 21.92 -8.93
N LEU A 162 30.37 20.59 -8.87
CA LEU A 162 31.17 19.85 -7.89
C LEU A 162 32.66 20.17 -8.11
N SER A 163 33.33 20.72 -7.09
CA SER A 163 34.66 21.35 -7.23
C SER A 163 35.84 20.37 -7.03
N SER A 164 35.58 19.11 -6.65
CA SER A 164 36.61 18.10 -6.36
C SER A 164 36.20 16.71 -6.88
N PRO A 165 37.14 15.93 -7.49
CA PRO A 165 36.88 14.55 -7.92
C PRO A 165 36.28 13.67 -6.83
N SER A 166 36.82 13.73 -5.61
CA SER A 166 36.33 12.93 -4.49
C SER A 166 34.89 13.29 -4.11
N GLN A 167 34.49 14.58 -4.13
CA GLN A 167 33.10 14.98 -3.86
C GLN A 167 32.11 14.45 -4.91
N SER A 168 32.53 14.34 -6.17
CA SER A 168 31.68 13.79 -7.23
C SER A 168 31.47 12.28 -7.08
N VAL A 169 32.52 11.56 -6.70
CA VAL A 169 32.47 10.11 -6.44
C VAL A 169 31.59 9.83 -5.23
N HIS A 170 31.73 10.62 -4.17
CA HIS A 170 30.88 10.50 -2.98
C HIS A 170 29.40 10.71 -3.24
N THR A 171 29.04 11.78 -3.94
CA THR A 171 27.63 12.08 -4.25
C THR A 171 27.04 11.00 -5.14
N THR A 172 27.80 10.52 -6.12
CA THR A 172 27.38 9.41 -6.99
C THR A 172 27.25 8.09 -6.22
N LEU A 173 28.22 7.73 -5.36
CA LEU A 173 28.15 6.54 -4.51
C LEU A 173 26.95 6.59 -3.55
N ALA A 174 26.74 7.72 -2.89
CA ALA A 174 25.61 7.90 -1.98
C ALA A 174 24.25 7.73 -2.68
N GLN A 175 24.14 8.09 -3.97
CA GLN A 175 22.94 7.86 -4.77
C GLN A 175 22.81 6.43 -5.30
N ARG A 176 23.93 5.72 -5.49
CA ARG A 176 23.96 4.36 -6.04
C ARG A 176 23.84 3.26 -4.98
N ILE A 177 24.10 3.59 -3.71
CA ILE A 177 24.01 2.70 -2.55
C ILE A 177 22.69 2.97 -1.83
N ALA A 178 21.88 1.92 -1.66
CA ALA A 178 20.67 1.93 -0.85
C ALA A 178 20.85 0.95 0.31
N VAL A 179 20.66 1.44 1.54
CA VAL A 179 20.74 0.62 2.76
C VAL A 179 19.37 0.61 3.40
N GLU A 180 18.74 -0.56 3.44
CA GLU A 180 17.37 -0.71 3.92
C GLU A 180 17.25 -1.84 4.96
N PRO A 181 16.52 -1.62 6.06
CA PRO A 181 16.27 -2.68 7.04
C PRO A 181 15.27 -3.71 6.52
N VAL A 182 15.52 -5.00 6.76
CA VAL A 182 14.65 -6.09 6.30
C VAL A 182 13.57 -6.36 7.35
N GLY A 183 12.42 -5.68 7.22
CA GLY A 183 11.27 -5.84 8.12
C GLY A 183 11.54 -5.36 9.55
N ARG A 184 11.17 -6.16 10.57
CA ARG A 184 11.47 -5.89 12.00
C ARG A 184 12.67 -6.71 12.50
N SER A 185 13.52 -7.17 11.59
CA SER A 185 14.69 -7.99 11.93
C SER A 185 15.95 -7.14 12.11
N LYS A 186 16.99 -7.73 12.70
CA LYS A 186 18.33 -7.13 12.83
C LYS A 186 19.16 -7.20 11.54
N VAL A 187 18.51 -7.48 10.41
CA VAL A 187 19.14 -7.66 9.10
C VAL A 187 19.04 -6.36 8.30
N VAL A 188 20.18 -5.94 7.76
CA VAL A 188 20.27 -4.79 6.86
C VAL A 188 20.67 -5.28 5.49
N ARG A 189 19.91 -4.86 4.47
CA ARG A 189 20.21 -5.11 3.06
C ARG A 189 20.92 -3.90 2.48
N VAL A 190 22.14 -4.11 2.01
CA VAL A 190 22.94 -3.10 1.30
C VAL A 190 22.87 -3.44 -0.18
N SER A 191 22.27 -2.55 -0.98
CA SER A 191 22.10 -2.70 -2.42
C SER A 191 22.93 -1.65 -3.16
N VAL A 192 23.73 -2.07 -4.13
CA VAL A 192 24.58 -1.18 -4.94
C VAL A 192 24.24 -1.34 -6.40
N SER A 193 24.03 -0.22 -7.10
CA SER A 193 23.73 -0.22 -8.54
C SER A 193 24.91 0.26 -9.38
N SER A 194 25.29 -0.50 -10.40
CA SER A 194 26.33 -0.15 -11.38
C SER A 194 25.98 -0.66 -12.78
N HIS A 195 26.60 -0.11 -13.82
CA HIS A 195 26.49 -0.58 -15.19
C HIS A 195 27.18 -1.92 -15.45
N ASP A 196 28.11 -2.31 -14.58
CA ASP A 196 28.79 -3.60 -14.61
C ASP A 196 28.31 -4.47 -13.43
N PRO A 197 27.73 -5.67 -13.69
CA PRO A 197 27.21 -6.54 -12.64
C PRO A 197 28.29 -7.02 -11.67
N ASP A 198 29.52 -7.27 -12.15
CA ASP A 198 30.62 -7.70 -11.28
C ASP A 198 31.11 -6.53 -10.42
N LYS A 199 31.11 -5.32 -10.97
CA LYS A 199 31.46 -4.10 -10.23
C LYS A 199 30.46 -3.81 -9.11
N ALA A 200 29.16 -3.95 -9.38
CA ALA A 200 28.11 -3.80 -8.36
C ALA A 200 28.32 -4.75 -7.18
N ALA A 201 28.59 -6.03 -7.46
CA ALA A 201 28.85 -7.04 -6.43
C ALA A 201 30.13 -6.74 -5.63
N ARG A 202 31.22 -6.35 -6.31
CA ARG A 202 32.48 -5.97 -5.65
C ARG A 202 32.32 -4.78 -4.70
N ILE A 203 31.61 -3.73 -5.14
CA ILE A 203 31.39 -2.53 -4.31
C ILE A 203 30.55 -2.88 -3.07
N ALA A 204 29.46 -3.64 -3.25
CA ALA A 204 28.61 -4.08 -2.14
C ALA A 204 29.38 -4.92 -1.10
N ASN A 205 30.12 -5.93 -1.57
CA ASN A 205 30.93 -6.80 -0.70
C ASN A 205 32.05 -6.03 0.02
N ARG A 206 32.74 -5.11 -0.69
CA ARG A 206 33.83 -4.33 -0.07
C ARG A 206 33.30 -3.33 0.97
N LEU A 207 32.16 -2.70 0.72
CA LEU A 207 31.54 -1.79 1.70
C LEU A 207 31.21 -2.52 3.01
N VAL A 208 30.62 -3.71 2.92
CA VAL A 208 30.33 -4.54 4.10
C VAL A 208 31.61 -4.98 4.81
N ALA A 209 32.65 -5.38 4.07
CA ALA A 209 33.93 -5.74 4.65
C ALA A 209 34.57 -4.56 5.40
N LEU A 210 34.58 -3.36 4.80
CA LEU A 210 35.09 -2.14 5.42
C LEU A 210 34.32 -1.76 6.68
N TYR A 211 32.99 -1.91 6.67
CA TYR A 211 32.17 -1.70 7.85
C TYR A 211 32.53 -2.69 8.97
N ALA A 212 32.65 -3.98 8.66
CA ALA A 212 33.05 -5.00 9.62
C ALA A 212 34.45 -4.74 10.20
N GLU A 213 35.42 -4.35 9.36
CA GLU A 213 36.77 -3.95 9.78
C GLU A 213 36.74 -2.73 10.72
N ALA A 214 35.94 -1.70 10.38
CA ALA A 214 35.78 -0.49 11.18
C ALA A 214 35.13 -0.77 12.54
N GLU A 215 34.10 -1.63 12.59
CA GLU A 215 33.45 -2.07 13.83
C GLU A 215 34.40 -2.85 14.74
N VAL A 216 35.20 -3.77 14.17
CA VAL A 216 36.24 -4.49 14.93
C VAL A 216 37.27 -3.52 15.49
N ALA A 217 37.73 -2.56 14.69
CA ALA A 217 38.70 -1.55 15.12
C ALA A 217 38.11 -0.62 16.22
N ALA A 218 36.87 -0.19 16.07
CA ALA A 218 36.16 0.64 17.05
C ALA A 218 35.98 -0.11 18.39
N LYS A 219 35.50 -1.35 18.35
CA LYS A 219 35.33 -2.20 19.54
C LYS A 219 36.66 -2.49 20.23
N ARG A 220 37.72 -2.73 19.45
CA ARG A 220 39.08 -2.90 19.98
C ARG A 220 39.56 -1.64 20.69
N LYS A 221 39.44 -0.47 20.05
CA LYS A 221 39.83 0.83 20.64
C LYS A 221 39.03 1.15 21.91
N ALA A 222 37.73 0.87 21.92
CA ALA A 222 36.89 1.02 23.11
C ALA A 222 37.33 0.09 24.25
N SER A 223 37.64 -1.17 23.94
CA SER A 223 38.14 -2.15 24.91
C SER A 223 39.51 -1.75 25.46
N GLU A 224 40.43 -1.29 24.61
CA GLU A 224 41.75 -0.78 25.01
C GLU A 224 41.63 0.44 25.94
N ASN A 225 40.72 1.37 25.63
CA ASN A 225 40.45 2.52 26.50
C ASN A 225 39.86 2.11 27.85
N ALA A 226 38.90 1.17 27.85
CA ALA A 226 38.29 0.63 29.06
C ALA A 226 39.33 -0.10 29.94
N ALA A 227 40.20 -0.91 29.35
CA ALA A 227 41.29 -1.57 30.07
C ALA A 227 42.29 -0.56 30.64
N ARG A 228 42.64 0.50 29.90
CA ARG A 228 43.51 1.56 30.41
C ARG A 228 42.88 2.28 31.60
N TRP A 229 41.58 2.58 31.54
CA TRP A 229 40.84 3.18 32.65
C TRP A 229 40.75 2.23 33.86
N LEU A 230 40.37 0.96 33.65
CA LEU A 230 40.30 -0.06 34.70
C LEU A 230 41.65 -0.29 35.37
N SER A 231 42.73 -0.36 34.59
CA SER A 231 44.09 -0.50 35.12
C SER A 231 44.48 0.69 36.02
N LYS A 232 44.13 1.92 35.63
CA LYS A 232 44.35 3.10 36.48
C LYS A 232 43.56 3.00 37.79
N GLN A 233 42.28 2.62 37.73
CA GLN A 233 41.44 2.45 38.91
C GLN A 233 41.91 1.32 39.83
N VAL A 234 42.36 0.19 39.28
CA VAL A 234 42.93 -0.92 40.06
C VAL A 234 44.19 -0.47 40.81
N ASN A 235 45.06 0.32 40.18
CA ASN A 235 46.26 0.86 40.85
C ASN A 235 45.90 1.85 41.97
N GLU A 236 44.95 2.75 41.72
CA GLU A 236 44.45 3.70 42.74
C GLU A 236 43.79 2.96 43.92
N LEU A 237 42.94 1.96 43.65
CA LEU A 237 42.33 1.13 44.69
C LEU A 237 43.35 0.28 45.44
N GLN A 238 44.38 -0.23 44.78
CA GLN A 238 45.48 -0.95 45.43
C GLN A 238 46.18 -0.07 46.47
N GLU A 239 46.46 1.19 46.13
CA GLU A 239 47.06 2.16 47.05
C GLU A 239 46.12 2.52 48.21
N GLN A 240 44.83 2.69 47.92
CA GLN A 240 43.81 2.94 48.95
C GLN A 240 43.66 1.77 49.92
N VAL A 241 43.62 0.53 49.41
CA VAL A 241 43.59 -0.69 50.24
C VAL A 241 44.86 -0.77 51.10
N ALA A 242 46.04 -0.54 50.52
CA ALA A 242 47.30 -0.56 51.26
C ALA A 242 47.37 0.54 52.34
N THR A 243 46.71 1.67 52.12
CA THR A 243 46.62 2.76 53.10
C THR A 243 45.63 2.42 54.22
N ALA A 244 44.43 1.94 53.87
CA ALA A 244 43.44 1.48 54.84
C ALA A 244 43.97 0.33 55.71
N ASP A 245 44.71 -0.61 55.10
CA ASP A 245 45.39 -1.68 55.83
C ASP A 245 46.44 -1.14 56.79
N ARG A 246 47.28 -0.19 56.35
CA ARG A 246 48.25 0.47 57.24
C ARG A 246 47.58 1.22 58.39
N GLU A 247 46.48 1.94 58.14
CA GLU A 247 45.68 2.62 59.17
C GLU A 247 45.13 1.62 60.18
N LEU A 248 44.52 0.52 59.71
CA LEU A 248 44.00 -0.55 60.56
C LEU A 248 45.13 -1.19 61.40
N GLN A 249 46.29 -1.46 60.82
CA GLN A 249 47.44 -2.03 61.55
C GLN A 249 48.02 -1.03 62.57
N THR A 250 48.12 0.25 62.22
CA THR A 250 48.62 1.29 63.13
C THR A 250 47.67 1.50 64.30
N TYR A 251 46.36 1.48 64.04
CA TYR A 251 45.33 1.57 65.08
C TYR A 251 45.38 0.37 66.02
N ARG A 252 45.44 -0.86 65.45
CA ARG A 252 45.67 -2.09 66.23
C ARG A 252 46.92 -2.00 67.10
N ALA A 253 48.00 -1.44 66.55
CA ALA A 253 49.24 -1.29 67.30
C ALA A 253 49.15 -0.27 68.44
N ARG A 254 48.46 0.86 68.24
CA ARG A 254 48.26 1.90 69.26
C ARG A 254 47.28 1.49 70.35
N ALA A 255 46.22 0.77 70.01
CA ALA A 255 45.20 0.29 70.95
C ALA A 255 45.72 -0.84 71.87
N GLY A 256 47.00 -1.21 71.81
CA GLY A 256 47.55 -2.34 72.56
C GLY A 256 47.10 -3.71 72.05
N LEU A 257 46.29 -3.74 70.99
CA LEU A 257 45.84 -4.94 70.27
C LEU A 257 46.89 -5.43 69.25
N VAL A 258 48.17 -5.13 69.52
CA VAL A 258 49.28 -5.69 68.76
C VAL A 258 49.16 -7.20 68.90
N ARG A 259 49.06 -7.90 67.77
CA ARG A 259 49.25 -9.36 67.66
C ARG A 259 50.59 -9.76 68.28
N THR A 260 50.63 -9.94 69.59
CA THR A 260 51.30 -11.12 70.11
C THR A 260 50.55 -12.31 69.51
N LEU A 261 51.27 -13.31 69.01
CA LEU A 261 50.77 -14.47 68.28
C LEU A 261 49.88 -15.38 69.16
N GLY A 262 48.79 -14.84 69.68
CA GLY A 262 48.00 -15.39 70.76
C GLY A 262 46.70 -14.63 71.02
N ASP A 263 46.09 -13.96 70.03
CA ASP A 263 44.68 -13.49 70.12
C ASP A 263 43.73 -14.66 70.45
N ASP A 264 44.13 -15.82 70.01
CA ASP A 264 43.51 -17.08 70.34
C ASP A 264 43.68 -17.43 71.84
N THR A 265 44.67 -16.89 72.57
CA THR A 265 44.86 -17.21 74.00
C THR A 265 43.84 -16.53 74.90
N ALA A 266 43.46 -15.26 74.65
CA ALA A 266 42.44 -14.58 75.46
C ALA A 266 41.04 -15.11 75.15
N ALA A 267 40.70 -15.27 73.87
CA ALA A 267 39.45 -15.88 73.44
C ALA A 267 39.35 -17.36 73.87
N ARG A 268 40.41 -18.17 73.69
CA ARG A 268 40.44 -19.55 74.22
C ARG A 268 40.45 -19.57 75.75
N ARG A 269 41.00 -18.56 76.43
CA ARG A 269 40.96 -18.47 77.90
C ARG A 269 39.54 -18.22 78.38
N ILE A 270 38.82 -17.29 77.74
CA ILE A 270 37.40 -17.06 78.01
C ILE A 270 36.58 -18.33 77.70
N ASP A 271 36.80 -18.96 76.56
CA ASP A 271 36.10 -20.21 76.19
C ASP A 271 36.43 -21.38 77.15
N ALA A 272 37.68 -21.48 77.63
CA ALA A 272 38.07 -22.42 78.67
C ALA A 272 37.40 -22.10 80.02
N LEU A 273 37.30 -20.82 80.40
CA LEU A 273 36.62 -20.39 81.64
C LEU A 273 35.10 -20.61 81.55
N VAL A 274 34.48 -20.37 80.40
CA VAL A 274 33.07 -20.70 80.14
C VAL A 274 32.84 -22.20 80.26
N ARG A 275 33.69 -23.03 79.65
CA ARG A 275 33.61 -24.50 79.82
C ARG A 275 33.79 -24.92 81.28
N GLN A 276 34.72 -24.30 82.02
CA GLN A 276 34.92 -24.55 83.44
C GLN A 276 33.69 -24.14 84.28
N LEU A 277 33.04 -23.03 83.95
CA LEU A 277 31.83 -22.57 84.62
C LEU A 277 30.66 -23.53 84.38
N VAL A 278 30.43 -23.96 83.15
CA VAL A 278 29.38 -24.94 82.82
C VAL A 278 29.63 -26.27 83.55
N GLN A 279 30.88 -26.74 83.60
CA GLN A 279 31.24 -27.94 84.36
C GLN A 279 31.02 -27.75 85.87
N ALA A 280 31.35 -26.59 86.43
CA ALA A 280 31.14 -26.29 87.84
C ALA A 280 29.65 -26.22 88.20
N GLN A 281 28.83 -25.60 87.34
CA GLN A 281 27.37 -25.57 87.47
C GLN A 281 26.77 -26.98 87.45
N ALA A 282 27.20 -27.84 86.52
CA ALA A 282 26.74 -29.22 86.44
C ALA A 282 27.09 -30.02 87.72
N ARG A 283 28.31 -29.85 88.24
CA ARG A 283 28.74 -30.48 89.49
C ARG A 283 27.97 -30.00 90.71
N GLU A 284 27.70 -28.69 90.80
CA GLU A 284 26.89 -28.12 91.88
C GLU A 284 25.47 -28.68 91.85
N ALA A 285 24.83 -28.71 90.67
CA ALA A 285 23.49 -29.26 90.52
C ALA A 285 23.41 -30.74 90.95
N MET A 286 24.34 -31.58 90.51
CA MET A 286 24.40 -32.99 90.90
C MET A 286 24.64 -33.18 92.41
N ALA A 287 25.56 -32.40 93.00
CA ALA A 287 25.88 -32.52 94.41
C ALA A 287 24.75 -32.01 95.31
N LEU A 288 24.04 -30.94 94.90
CA LEU A 288 22.86 -30.43 95.60
C LEU A 288 21.71 -31.43 95.57
N ASP A 289 21.42 -32.03 94.41
CA ASP A 289 20.39 -33.07 94.27
C ASP A 289 20.70 -34.30 95.15
N GLN A 290 21.95 -34.75 95.14
CA GLN A 290 22.37 -35.86 96.00
C GLN A 290 22.25 -35.51 97.50
N ALA A 291 22.62 -34.28 97.88
CA ALA A 291 22.52 -33.83 99.27
C ALA A 291 21.07 -33.75 99.75
N THR A 292 20.16 -33.19 98.96
CA THR A 292 18.73 -33.08 99.32
C THR A 292 18.05 -34.45 99.38
N GLN A 293 18.37 -35.37 98.47
CA GLN A 293 17.87 -36.74 98.52
C GLN A 293 18.32 -37.46 99.80
N LEU A 294 19.61 -37.35 100.18
CA LEU A 294 20.13 -37.97 101.40
C LEU A 294 19.62 -37.31 102.69
N GLU A 295 19.40 -35.99 102.70
CA GLU A 295 18.76 -35.30 103.83
C GLU A 295 17.31 -35.77 104.05
N ASN A 296 16.54 -35.94 102.97
CA ASN A 296 15.18 -36.48 103.06
C ASN A 296 15.15 -37.93 103.58
N LEU A 297 16.13 -38.74 103.18
CA LEU A 297 16.28 -40.12 103.65
C LEU A 297 16.74 -40.22 105.11
N ALA A 298 17.57 -39.27 105.57
CA ALA A 298 17.94 -39.17 106.98
C ALA A 298 16.74 -38.80 107.86
N ALA A 299 15.82 -37.97 107.35
CA ALA A 299 14.57 -37.62 108.04
C ALA A 299 13.54 -38.77 108.05
N THR A 300 13.54 -39.64 107.02
CA THR A 300 12.59 -40.76 106.89
C THR A 300 13.31 -42.08 106.53
N PRO A 301 13.74 -42.87 107.52
CA PRO A 301 14.65 -44.01 107.30
C PRO A 301 14.07 -45.17 106.47
N SER A 302 12.75 -45.25 106.31
CA SER A 302 12.06 -46.42 105.72
C SER A 302 12.38 -46.66 104.24
N GLY A 303 12.92 -45.68 103.51
CA GLY A 303 13.34 -45.80 102.10
C GLY A 303 14.85 -45.70 101.88
N ALA A 304 15.65 -45.52 102.95
CA ALA A 304 17.09 -45.30 102.84
C ALA A 304 17.87 -46.55 102.38
N ALA A 305 17.20 -47.70 102.31
CA ALA A 305 17.84 -48.97 101.98
C ALA A 305 18.32 -49.07 100.51
N GLU A 306 17.71 -48.32 99.60
CA GLU A 306 17.88 -48.50 98.15
C GLU A 306 18.71 -47.39 97.50
N HIS A 307 19.03 -46.31 98.22
CA HIS A 307 19.76 -45.19 97.65
C HIS A 307 21.23 -45.57 97.32
N PRO A 308 21.73 -45.30 96.09
CA PRO A 308 23.06 -45.74 95.64
C PRO A 308 24.21 -45.34 96.57
N SER A 309 24.20 -44.10 97.09
CA SER A 309 25.25 -43.60 97.99
C SER A 309 25.23 -44.24 99.38
N VAL A 310 24.08 -44.78 99.81
CA VAL A 310 23.95 -45.52 101.08
C VAL A 310 24.42 -46.97 100.89
N VAL A 311 24.08 -47.57 99.76
CA VAL A 311 24.53 -48.92 99.36
C VAL A 311 26.05 -48.96 99.16
N ALA A 312 26.64 -47.88 98.64
CA ALA A 312 28.08 -47.78 98.43
C ALA A 312 28.91 -47.65 99.73
N SER A 313 28.29 -47.37 100.89
CA SER A 313 29.02 -47.29 102.16
C SER A 313 29.30 -48.68 102.73
N GLU A 314 30.58 -49.05 102.84
CA GLU A 314 31.02 -50.30 103.47
C GLU A 314 30.58 -50.43 104.94
N ALA A 315 30.39 -49.30 105.64
CA ALA A 315 29.90 -49.30 107.01
C ALA A 315 28.41 -49.69 107.06
N MET A 316 27.59 -49.16 106.13
CA MET A 316 26.19 -49.56 105.98
C MET A 316 26.04 -51.02 105.57
N ALA A 317 26.88 -51.49 104.64
CA ALA A 317 26.88 -52.90 104.23
C ALA A 317 27.11 -53.83 105.43
N ARG A 318 28.13 -53.54 106.26
CA ARG A 318 28.40 -54.28 107.50
C ARG A 318 27.26 -54.24 108.51
N LEU A 319 26.65 -53.06 108.70
CA LEU A 319 25.52 -52.92 109.64
C LEU A 319 24.29 -53.71 109.17
N ARG A 320 24.01 -53.76 107.87
CA ARG A 320 22.93 -54.58 107.30
C ARG A 320 23.18 -56.08 107.45
N ASP A 321 24.41 -56.53 107.19
CA ASP A 321 24.76 -57.93 107.40
C ASP A 321 24.57 -58.35 108.85
N GLN A 322 24.97 -57.48 109.79
CA GLN A 322 24.70 -57.66 111.21
C GLN A 322 23.20 -57.69 111.51
N GLU A 323 22.39 -56.77 110.97
CA GLU A 323 20.94 -56.75 111.16
C GLU A 323 20.29 -58.06 110.68
N GLN A 324 20.68 -58.56 109.50
CA GLN A 324 20.17 -59.83 108.95
C GLN A 324 20.59 -61.02 109.81
N SER A 325 21.81 -61.01 110.37
CA SER A 325 22.25 -62.03 111.32
C SER A 325 21.44 -62.01 112.63
N LEU A 326 21.18 -60.81 113.19
CA LEU A 326 20.40 -60.62 114.41
C LEU A 326 18.93 -60.99 114.22
N LYS A 327 18.32 -60.66 113.06
CA LYS A 327 16.96 -61.08 112.70
C LYS A 327 16.84 -62.60 112.63
N ARG A 328 17.81 -63.28 111.98
CA ARG A 328 17.83 -64.74 111.91
C ARG A 328 17.94 -65.38 113.30
N GLN A 329 18.80 -64.85 114.17
CA GLN A 329 18.93 -65.31 115.56
C GLN A 329 17.64 -65.07 116.36
N ALA A 330 17.02 -63.89 116.23
CA ALA A 330 15.76 -63.58 116.89
C ALA A 330 14.62 -64.51 116.45
N ALA A 331 14.56 -64.85 115.15
CA ALA A 331 13.57 -65.78 114.59
C ALA A 331 13.78 -67.23 115.08
N ASP A 332 15.02 -67.73 115.11
CA ASP A 332 15.32 -69.08 115.64
C ASP A 332 14.98 -69.18 117.14
N MET A 333 15.32 -68.15 117.94
CA MET A 333 14.95 -68.08 119.36
C MET A 333 13.42 -67.99 119.56
N ALA A 334 12.69 -67.31 118.68
CA ALA A 334 11.24 -67.24 118.74
C ALA A 334 10.59 -68.62 118.60
N THR A 335 11.10 -69.45 117.68
CA THR A 335 10.60 -70.81 117.45
C THR A 335 10.93 -71.76 118.60
N ARG A 336 12.13 -71.65 119.20
CA ARG A 336 12.59 -72.58 120.25
C ARG A 336 12.14 -72.22 121.67
N LEU A 337 12.20 -70.95 122.04
CA LEU A 337 12.05 -70.47 123.44
C LEU A 337 10.74 -69.70 123.67
N GLY A 338 9.95 -69.46 122.62
CA GLY A 338 8.72 -68.68 122.68
C GLY A 338 8.93 -67.16 122.62
N GLU A 339 7.82 -66.41 122.52
CA GLU A 339 7.89 -64.99 122.15
C GLU A 339 8.46 -64.03 123.20
N ARG A 340 8.32 -64.37 124.49
CA ARG A 340 8.63 -63.47 125.61
C ARG A 340 9.92 -63.82 126.37
N HIS A 341 10.77 -64.69 125.81
CA HIS A 341 11.99 -65.14 126.51
C HIS A 341 13.01 -63.98 126.70
N PRO A 342 13.66 -63.85 127.88
CA PRO A 342 14.64 -62.78 128.16
C PRO A 342 15.78 -62.68 127.16
N ASP A 343 16.29 -63.81 126.67
CA ASP A 343 17.40 -63.82 125.69
C ASP A 343 17.00 -63.26 124.32
N ARG A 344 15.75 -63.53 123.88
CA ARG A 344 15.19 -62.93 122.65
C ARG A 344 15.06 -61.41 122.81
N GLN A 345 14.63 -60.94 123.98
CA GLN A 345 14.58 -59.50 124.29
C GLN A 345 15.97 -58.85 124.29
N GLY A 346 17.02 -59.60 124.63
CA GLY A 346 18.42 -59.19 124.46
C GLY A 346 18.80 -58.94 123.00
N ILE A 347 18.50 -59.89 122.11
CA ILE A 347 18.76 -59.77 120.67
C ILE A 347 17.92 -58.66 120.03
N LEU A 348 16.66 -58.49 120.44
CA LEU A 348 15.82 -57.39 119.95
C LEU A 348 16.40 -56.01 120.33
N ARG A 349 16.94 -55.85 121.54
CA ARG A 349 17.67 -54.62 121.93
C ARG A 349 18.93 -54.41 121.10
N GLN A 350 19.66 -55.48 120.77
CA GLN A 350 20.82 -55.38 119.86
C GLN A 350 20.40 -54.99 118.44
N LEU A 351 19.24 -55.48 117.96
CA LEU A 351 18.66 -55.11 116.68
C LEU A 351 18.26 -53.63 116.64
N GLU A 352 17.64 -53.13 117.71
CA GLU A 352 17.34 -51.70 117.86
C GLU A 352 18.61 -50.84 117.91
N ALA A 353 19.64 -51.28 118.62
CA ALA A 353 20.95 -50.60 118.65
C ALA A 353 21.64 -50.60 117.27
N ASN A 354 21.53 -51.68 116.51
CA ASN A 354 22.03 -51.76 115.14
C ASN A 354 21.25 -50.81 114.21
N ARG A 355 19.91 -50.76 114.33
CA ARG A 355 19.07 -49.80 113.57
C ARG A 355 19.39 -48.35 113.91
N ALA A 356 19.63 -48.02 115.17
CA ALA A 356 20.09 -46.69 115.58
C ALA A 356 21.46 -46.36 114.97
N SER A 357 22.36 -47.34 114.90
CA SER A 357 23.68 -47.19 114.27
C SER A 357 23.57 -46.98 112.75
N GLN A 358 22.62 -47.65 112.08
CA GLN A 358 22.30 -47.41 110.66
C GLN A 358 21.76 -46.00 110.42
N ALA A 359 20.86 -45.50 111.27
CA ALA A 359 20.34 -44.14 111.16
C ALA A 359 21.45 -43.07 111.35
N ALA A 360 22.35 -43.30 112.30
CA ALA A 360 23.53 -42.44 112.51
C ALA A 360 24.46 -42.44 111.30
N GLU A 361 24.67 -43.60 110.68
CA GLU A 361 25.48 -43.74 109.47
C GLU A 361 24.83 -43.05 108.26
N ILE A 362 23.51 -43.17 108.06
CA ILE A 362 22.77 -42.41 107.03
C ILE A 362 22.93 -40.90 107.24
N THR A 363 22.85 -40.45 108.49
CA THR A 363 23.04 -39.03 108.84
C THR A 363 24.46 -38.56 108.53
N ARG A 364 25.46 -39.40 108.79
CA ARG A 364 26.87 -39.13 108.43
C ARG A 364 27.06 -39.02 106.91
N ILE A 365 26.43 -39.91 106.14
CA ILE A 365 26.47 -39.88 104.68
C ILE A 365 25.78 -38.61 104.15
N ALA A 366 24.61 -38.23 104.69
CA ALA A 366 23.92 -36.99 104.33
C ALA A 366 24.77 -35.75 104.64
N ALA A 367 25.43 -35.70 105.80
CA ALA A 367 26.34 -34.62 106.16
C ALA A 367 27.54 -34.52 105.20
N SER A 368 28.08 -35.66 104.76
CA SER A 368 29.17 -35.68 103.78
C SER A 368 28.73 -35.16 102.40
N ALA A 369 27.51 -35.48 101.96
CA ALA A 369 26.95 -34.99 100.70
C ALA A 369 26.69 -33.48 100.73
N ARG A 370 26.21 -32.95 101.87
CA ARG A 370 26.04 -31.51 102.08
C ARG A 370 27.36 -30.75 101.99
N LEU A 371 28.44 -31.30 102.57
CA LEU A 371 29.77 -30.71 102.46
C LEU A 371 30.27 -30.72 101.00
N ALA A 372 30.01 -31.81 100.26
CA ALA A 372 30.33 -31.90 98.84
C ALA A 372 29.58 -30.85 98.01
N ALA A 373 28.27 -30.65 98.25
CA ALA A 373 27.47 -29.61 97.61
C ALA A 373 28.00 -28.19 97.89
N ALA A 374 28.32 -27.89 99.16
CA ALA A 374 28.90 -26.62 99.54
C ALA A 374 30.26 -26.37 98.87
N SER A 375 31.08 -27.42 98.69
CA SER A 375 32.35 -27.30 97.97
C SER A 375 32.13 -27.03 96.47
N ALA A 376 31.16 -27.70 95.84
CA ALA A 376 30.84 -27.50 94.42
C ALA A 376 30.32 -26.09 94.13
N SER A 377 29.51 -25.52 95.03
CA SER A 377 29.04 -24.14 94.91
C SER A 377 30.18 -23.12 94.94
N ARG A 378 31.19 -23.31 95.80
CA ARG A 378 32.39 -22.45 95.84
C ARG A 378 33.18 -22.52 94.54
N TRP A 379 33.32 -23.71 93.95
CA TRP A 379 33.97 -23.87 92.66
C TRP A 379 33.22 -23.13 91.53
N ARG A 380 31.88 -23.10 91.56
CA ARG A 380 31.09 -22.31 90.59
C ARG A 380 31.36 -20.81 90.74
N VAL A 381 31.28 -20.29 91.96
CA VAL A 381 31.51 -18.85 92.22
C VAL A 381 32.92 -18.43 91.79
N GLN A 382 33.94 -19.26 92.09
CA GLN A 382 35.31 -18.98 91.66
C GLN A 382 35.46 -18.97 90.13
N ALA A 383 34.80 -19.90 89.42
CA ALA A 383 34.82 -19.92 87.96
C ALA A 383 34.10 -18.70 87.36
N GLU A 384 33.00 -18.25 87.98
CA GLU A 384 32.24 -17.07 87.56
C GLU A 384 33.06 -15.77 87.77
N GLU A 385 33.70 -15.61 88.92
CA GLU A 385 34.58 -14.47 89.20
C GLU A 385 35.79 -14.42 88.27
N ALA A 386 36.41 -15.58 87.99
CA ALA A 386 37.50 -15.67 87.03
C ALA A 386 37.08 -15.29 85.61
N LEU A 387 35.85 -15.62 85.20
CA LEU A 387 35.27 -15.20 83.92
C LEU A 387 35.04 -13.69 83.86
N ARG A 388 34.48 -13.10 84.93
CA ARG A 388 34.26 -11.65 85.02
C ARG A 388 35.57 -10.87 84.99
N ALA A 389 36.57 -11.28 85.77
CA ALA A 389 37.90 -10.66 85.76
C ALA A 389 38.58 -10.77 84.39
N ALA A 390 38.42 -11.90 83.69
CA ALA A 390 38.92 -12.05 82.33
C ALA A 390 38.21 -11.14 81.31
N GLN A 391 36.92 -10.83 81.51
CA GLN A 391 36.17 -9.90 80.67
C GLN A 391 36.60 -8.45 80.88
N GLU A 392 36.85 -8.04 82.13
CA GLU A 392 37.30 -6.67 82.45
C GLU A 392 38.70 -6.35 81.90
N ILE A 393 39.60 -7.33 81.85
CA ILE A 393 40.95 -7.17 81.29
C ILE A 393 40.92 -7.06 79.75
N ALA A 394 39.87 -7.56 79.08
CA ALA A 394 39.85 -7.75 77.64
C ALA A 394 39.08 -6.68 76.83
N TYR A 395 38.42 -5.69 77.46
CA TYR A 395 37.44 -4.85 76.75
C TYR A 395 37.59 -3.33 76.99
N ASP A 396 38.11 -2.60 75.99
CA ASP A 396 37.87 -1.15 75.83
C ASP A 396 36.77 -0.95 74.77
N PRO A 397 35.55 -0.52 75.16
CA PRO A 397 34.41 -0.43 74.26
C PRO A 397 34.57 0.62 73.16
N GLN A 398 35.38 1.67 73.35
CA GLN A 398 35.58 2.69 72.30
C GLN A 398 36.56 2.19 71.22
N ALA A 399 37.63 1.49 71.63
CA ALA A 399 38.57 0.88 70.70
C ALA A 399 37.93 -0.19 69.81
N ALA A 400 36.97 -0.94 70.35
CA ALA A 400 36.22 -1.96 69.61
C ALA A 400 35.27 -1.40 68.54
N VAL A 401 34.72 -0.20 68.71
CA VAL A 401 33.83 0.41 67.70
C VAL A 401 34.64 0.93 66.51
N GLU A 402 35.76 1.60 66.78
CA GLU A 402 36.61 2.20 65.75
C GLU A 402 37.36 1.15 64.94
N ILE A 403 37.83 0.05 65.56
CA ILE A 403 38.44 -1.06 64.82
C ILE A 403 37.43 -1.73 63.88
N ASN A 404 36.19 -1.96 64.32
CA ASN A 404 35.12 -2.51 63.48
C ASN A 404 34.74 -1.57 62.32
N ALA A 405 34.87 -0.25 62.50
CA ALA A 405 34.68 0.71 61.43
C ALA A 405 35.81 0.65 60.40
N LEU A 406 37.07 0.61 60.86
CA LEU A 406 38.25 0.47 59.99
C LEU A 406 38.28 -0.88 59.26
N GLU A 407 37.87 -1.97 59.90
CA GLU A 407 37.75 -3.30 59.28
C GLU A 407 36.68 -3.33 58.19
N ARG A 408 35.49 -2.77 58.45
CA ARG A 408 34.44 -2.67 57.42
C ARG A 408 34.89 -1.83 56.24
N ARG A 409 35.55 -0.70 56.48
CA ARG A 409 36.10 0.16 55.41
C ARG A 409 37.16 -0.57 54.59
N THR A 410 38.09 -1.25 55.25
CA THR A 410 39.16 -2.03 54.62
C THR A 410 38.59 -3.19 53.80
N SER A 411 37.61 -3.92 54.35
CA SER A 411 36.92 -5.00 53.65
C SER A 411 36.16 -4.49 52.43
N ALA A 412 35.44 -3.37 52.54
CA ALA A 412 34.75 -2.76 51.41
C ALA A 412 35.72 -2.37 50.29
N MET A 413 36.85 -1.76 50.63
CA MET A 413 37.90 -1.42 49.65
C MET A 413 38.53 -2.66 49.00
N ARG A 414 38.74 -3.74 49.77
CA ARG A 414 39.24 -5.03 49.22
C ARG A 414 38.25 -5.63 48.23
N THR A 415 36.97 -5.71 48.59
CA THR A 415 35.94 -6.24 47.69
C THR A 415 35.80 -5.38 46.43
N LEU A 416 35.86 -4.05 46.54
CA LEU A 416 35.89 -3.17 45.37
C LEU A 416 37.13 -3.43 44.51
N TYR A 417 38.32 -3.52 45.10
CA TYR A 417 39.56 -3.84 44.38
C TYR A 417 39.47 -5.20 43.66
N GLU A 418 39.00 -6.24 44.33
CA GLU A 418 38.82 -7.59 43.76
C GLU A 418 37.82 -7.60 42.61
N ASN A 419 36.70 -6.88 42.74
CA ASN A 419 35.70 -6.74 41.68
C ASN A 419 36.29 -6.04 40.45
N PHE A 420 36.99 -4.91 40.64
CA PHE A 420 37.63 -4.17 39.55
C PHE A 420 38.79 -4.97 38.93
N LEU A 421 39.56 -5.70 39.73
CA LEU A 421 40.64 -6.57 39.24
C LEU A 421 40.07 -7.71 38.39
N THR A 422 39.00 -8.37 38.86
CA THR A 422 38.31 -9.41 38.10
C THR A 422 37.77 -8.86 36.80
N ARG A 423 37.12 -7.68 36.83
CA ARG A 423 36.62 -7.01 35.64
C ARG A 423 37.71 -6.62 34.66
N SER A 424 38.85 -6.14 35.15
CA SER A 424 40.03 -5.85 34.33
C SER A 424 40.54 -7.11 33.62
N LYS A 425 40.66 -8.23 34.35
CA LYS A 425 41.05 -9.53 33.77
C LYS A 425 40.06 -10.01 32.72
N GLU A 426 38.75 -9.87 32.94
CA GLU A 426 37.71 -10.22 31.96
C GLU A 426 37.83 -9.39 30.68
N VAL A 427 38.02 -8.07 30.79
CA VAL A 427 38.15 -7.18 29.63
C VAL A 427 39.41 -7.52 28.84
N VAL A 428 40.54 -7.79 29.51
CA VAL A 428 41.80 -8.21 28.86
C VAL A 428 41.67 -9.60 28.20
N ALA A 429 41.04 -10.55 28.88
CA ALA A 429 40.79 -11.89 28.32
C ALA A 429 39.83 -11.83 27.11
N GLY A 430 38.80 -10.98 27.18
CA GLY A 430 37.82 -10.76 26.11
C GLY A 430 38.44 -10.15 24.84
N MET A 431 39.47 -9.31 24.96
CA MET A 431 40.20 -8.78 23.80
C MET A 431 40.90 -9.86 22.98
N SER A 432 41.27 -10.99 23.60
CA SER A 432 41.99 -12.08 22.93
C SER A 432 41.06 -13.02 22.16
N LEU A 433 39.75 -13.02 22.45
CA LEU A 433 38.78 -13.98 21.91
C LEU A 433 38.22 -13.62 20.52
N GLY A 434 38.65 -12.51 19.90
CA GLY A 434 38.46 -12.26 18.47
C GLY A 434 37.03 -12.37 17.93
N GLN A 435 36.00 -12.13 18.76
CA GLN A 435 34.62 -12.21 18.29
C GLN A 435 34.31 -11.09 17.29
N LEU A 436 33.99 -11.48 16.05
CA LEU A 436 33.56 -10.58 14.99
C LEU A 436 32.17 -10.02 15.33
N PRO A 437 32.01 -8.69 15.51
CA PRO A 437 30.73 -8.07 15.90
C PRO A 437 29.70 -8.02 14.76
N ALA A 438 30.10 -8.29 13.52
CA ALA A 438 29.23 -8.30 12.36
C ALA A 438 29.37 -9.62 11.60
N ARG A 439 28.25 -10.32 11.38
CA ARG A 439 28.19 -11.55 10.59
C ARG A 439 27.51 -11.27 9.25
N VAL A 440 28.22 -11.54 8.17
CA VAL A 440 27.66 -11.51 6.81
C VAL A 440 26.75 -12.73 6.64
N ILE A 441 25.49 -12.50 6.24
CA ILE A 441 24.52 -13.58 5.99
C ILE A 441 24.70 -14.08 4.56
N SER A 442 24.71 -13.14 3.62
CA SER A 442 24.81 -13.39 2.19
C SER A 442 25.73 -12.36 1.54
N THR A 443 26.69 -12.85 0.76
CA THR A 443 27.55 -12.01 -0.08
C THR A 443 26.78 -11.59 -1.33
N ALA A 444 27.08 -10.41 -1.84
CA ALA A 444 26.51 -9.94 -3.10
C ALA A 444 27.04 -10.76 -4.28
N GLU A 445 26.13 -11.35 -5.05
CA GLU A 445 26.41 -12.04 -6.31
C GLU A 445 26.13 -11.11 -7.51
N PRO A 446 26.87 -11.26 -8.62
CA PRO A 446 26.60 -10.51 -9.85
C PRO A 446 25.21 -10.85 -10.40
N PRO A 447 24.28 -9.87 -10.55
CA PRO A 447 22.93 -10.14 -11.02
C PRO A 447 22.93 -10.49 -12.51
N SER A 448 22.17 -11.53 -12.88
CA SER A 448 22.05 -12.00 -14.26
C SER A 448 21.07 -11.19 -15.13
N VAL A 449 20.26 -10.32 -14.50
CA VAL A 449 19.24 -9.50 -15.17
C VAL A 449 19.39 -8.04 -14.74
N PRO A 450 19.32 -7.07 -15.67
CA PRO A 450 19.37 -5.66 -15.32
C PRO A 450 18.13 -5.23 -14.52
N SER A 451 18.34 -4.43 -13.47
CA SER A 451 17.28 -3.87 -12.64
C SER A 451 16.55 -2.72 -13.35
N PHE A 452 17.25 -1.99 -14.22
CA PHE A 452 16.71 -0.92 -15.07
C PHE A 452 17.48 -0.85 -16.39
N PRO A 453 16.84 -0.54 -17.54
CA PRO A 453 15.41 -0.37 -17.76
C PRO A 453 14.65 -1.70 -17.78
N ARG A 454 13.46 -1.77 -17.17
CA ARG A 454 12.60 -2.97 -17.22
C ARG A 454 11.92 -3.04 -18.59
N THR A 455 12.64 -3.54 -19.60
CA THR A 455 12.25 -3.49 -21.02
C THR A 455 10.80 -3.91 -21.24
N ARG A 456 10.36 -5.04 -20.65
CA ARG A 456 8.99 -5.55 -20.80
C ARG A 456 7.93 -4.58 -20.29
N LEU A 457 8.15 -3.95 -19.13
CA LEU A 457 7.20 -2.99 -18.55
C LEU A 457 7.19 -1.68 -19.33
N LEU A 458 8.36 -1.21 -19.76
CA LEU A 458 8.46 0.03 -20.55
C LEU A 458 7.86 -0.13 -21.95
N THR A 459 8.07 -1.27 -22.63
CA THR A 459 7.44 -1.54 -23.93
C THR A 459 5.93 -1.69 -23.81
N ALA A 460 5.45 -2.36 -22.75
CA ALA A 460 4.02 -2.48 -22.49
C ALA A 460 3.39 -1.12 -22.15
N GLY A 461 4.05 -0.31 -21.32
CA GLY A 461 3.64 1.05 -21.00
C GLY A 461 3.61 1.97 -22.22
N GLY A 462 4.64 1.91 -23.07
CA GLY A 462 4.69 2.66 -24.34
C GLY A 462 3.56 2.27 -25.29
N GLY A 463 3.26 0.98 -25.40
CA GLY A 463 2.13 0.52 -26.20
C GLY A 463 0.77 0.96 -25.65
N ALA A 464 0.59 0.89 -24.33
CA ALA A 464 -0.62 1.37 -23.67
C ALA A 464 -0.83 2.89 -23.85
N LEU A 465 0.24 3.68 -23.71
CA LEU A 465 0.19 5.13 -23.93
C LEU A 465 -0.14 5.45 -25.40
N GLY A 466 0.48 4.75 -26.35
CA GLY A 466 0.18 4.87 -27.78
C GLY A 466 -1.28 4.54 -28.10
N ALA A 467 -1.83 3.48 -27.52
CA ALA A 467 -3.24 3.12 -27.67
C ALA A 467 -4.19 4.17 -27.10
N ALA A 468 -3.88 4.70 -25.90
CA ALA A 468 -4.67 5.74 -25.24
C ALA A 468 -4.69 7.03 -26.07
N LEU A 469 -3.54 7.44 -26.60
CA LEU A 469 -3.44 8.65 -27.44
C LEU A 469 -4.24 8.50 -28.74
N ALA A 470 -4.16 7.34 -29.40
CA ALA A 470 -4.95 7.08 -30.60
C ALA A 470 -6.46 7.02 -30.30
N PHE A 471 -6.86 6.44 -29.17
CA PHE A 471 -8.25 6.47 -28.73
C PHE A 471 -8.73 7.91 -28.49
N MET A 472 -7.91 8.74 -27.84
CA MET A 472 -8.19 10.16 -27.62
C MET A 472 -8.38 10.91 -28.94
N VAL A 473 -7.49 10.72 -29.91
CA VAL A 473 -7.62 11.34 -31.25
C VAL A 473 -8.89 10.86 -31.96
N ALA A 474 -9.21 9.56 -31.90
CA ALA A 474 -10.45 9.03 -32.47
C ALA A 474 -11.69 9.65 -31.82
N PHE A 475 -11.67 9.81 -30.49
CA PHE A 475 -12.75 10.40 -29.71
C PHE A 475 -12.95 11.88 -30.06
N LEU A 476 -11.86 12.64 -30.13
CA LEU A 476 -11.92 14.06 -30.48
C LEU A 476 -12.44 14.26 -31.90
N ARG A 477 -12.03 13.40 -32.85
CA ARG A 477 -12.54 13.40 -34.23
C ARG A 477 -14.03 13.05 -34.31
N ASP A 478 -14.54 12.16 -33.46
CA ASP A 478 -15.98 11.86 -33.42
C ASP A 478 -16.78 13.03 -32.83
N ARG A 479 -16.24 13.73 -31.83
CA ARG A 479 -16.87 14.89 -31.19
C ARG A 479 -16.94 16.12 -32.09
N THR A 480 -15.96 16.34 -32.96
CA THR A 480 -15.92 17.50 -33.87
C THR A 480 -16.67 17.28 -35.19
N CYS A 481 -17.27 16.09 -35.41
CA CYS A 481 -18.05 15.83 -36.61
C CYS A 481 -19.49 16.35 -36.49
N THR A 482 -19.81 17.39 -37.26
CA THR A 482 -21.12 18.07 -37.29
C THR A 482 -22.04 17.62 -38.42
N SER A 483 -21.64 16.65 -39.26
CA SER A 483 -22.43 16.23 -40.43
C SER A 483 -23.68 15.38 -40.09
N ILE A 484 -24.65 15.33 -41.01
CA ILE A 484 -25.83 14.45 -40.91
C ILE A 484 -25.43 12.99 -41.18
N ARG A 485 -25.69 12.09 -40.22
CA ARG A 485 -25.29 10.67 -40.27
C ARG A 485 -26.42 9.70 -39.93
N SER A 486 -27.50 10.15 -39.31
CA SER A 486 -28.61 9.32 -38.87
C SER A 486 -29.97 9.92 -39.21
N ALA A 487 -31.02 9.08 -39.27
CA ALA A 487 -32.40 9.54 -39.41
C ALA A 487 -32.83 10.46 -38.25
N SER A 488 -32.31 10.20 -37.04
CA SER A 488 -32.54 11.08 -35.88
C SER A 488 -31.90 12.46 -36.04
N ASP A 489 -30.73 12.55 -36.68
CA ASP A 489 -30.10 13.84 -36.95
C ASP A 489 -30.98 14.69 -37.87
N VAL A 490 -31.68 14.06 -38.81
CA VAL A 490 -32.62 14.75 -39.72
C VAL A 490 -33.84 15.27 -38.97
N ALA A 491 -34.45 14.42 -38.13
CA ALA A 491 -35.61 14.81 -37.33
C ALA A 491 -35.30 15.95 -36.35
N GLU A 492 -34.09 15.94 -35.76
CA GLU A 492 -33.62 16.97 -34.83
C GLU A 492 -33.30 18.30 -35.52
N VAL A 493 -32.73 18.25 -36.72
CA VAL A 493 -32.26 19.44 -37.46
C VAL A 493 -33.40 20.13 -38.21
N ALA A 494 -34.28 19.36 -38.83
CA ALA A 494 -35.20 19.87 -39.84
C ALA A 494 -36.65 19.92 -39.36
N THR A 495 -36.96 19.42 -38.16
CA THR A 495 -38.32 19.22 -37.58
C THR A 495 -39.31 18.47 -38.50
N VAL A 496 -38.85 17.98 -39.65
CA VAL A 496 -39.59 17.21 -40.63
C VAL A 496 -39.16 15.76 -40.63
N THR A 497 -40.07 14.89 -41.05
CA THR A 497 -39.83 13.45 -41.10
C THR A 497 -38.84 13.11 -42.22
N PRO A 498 -37.83 12.25 -41.97
CA PRO A 498 -37.01 11.70 -43.04
C PRO A 498 -37.90 10.84 -43.96
N MET A 499 -38.01 11.21 -45.23
CA MET A 499 -38.89 10.53 -46.20
C MET A 499 -38.25 9.26 -46.75
N ALA A 500 -36.94 9.29 -46.99
CA ALA A 500 -36.19 8.14 -47.47
C ALA A 500 -34.69 8.29 -47.18
N ILE A 501 -34.00 7.15 -47.09
CA ILE A 501 -32.54 7.09 -47.10
C ILE A 501 -32.14 6.38 -48.39
N MET A 502 -31.52 7.11 -49.29
CA MET A 502 -31.03 6.58 -50.56
C MET A 502 -29.57 6.13 -50.41
N PRO A 503 -29.27 4.85 -50.63
CA PRO A 503 -27.92 4.33 -50.51
C PRO A 503 -27.00 4.93 -51.59
N ALA A 504 -25.69 4.91 -51.33
CA ALA A 504 -24.70 5.20 -52.37
C ALA A 504 -24.71 4.08 -53.41
N ILE A 505 -24.85 4.46 -54.68
CA ILE A 505 -24.79 3.52 -55.80
C ILE A 505 -23.41 2.86 -55.83
N SER A 506 -23.39 1.53 -55.88
CA SER A 506 -22.14 0.75 -55.82
C SER A 506 -21.58 0.48 -57.22
N GLY A 507 -20.25 0.63 -57.40
CA GLY A 507 -19.56 0.16 -58.61
C GLY A 507 -20.02 0.76 -59.94
N ARG A 508 -19.82 0.03 -61.06
CA ARG A 508 -19.87 0.49 -62.48
C ARG A 508 -21.14 1.25 -62.95
N ALA A 509 -22.22 1.26 -62.18
CA ALA A 509 -23.44 2.02 -62.48
C ALA A 509 -23.31 3.49 -62.03
N ARG A 510 -22.51 4.28 -62.75
CA ARG A 510 -22.21 5.68 -62.35
C ARG A 510 -23.21 6.73 -62.85
N ARG A 511 -24.28 6.36 -63.56
CA ARG A 511 -25.15 7.31 -64.27
C ARG A 511 -26.62 7.02 -64.03
N ALA A 512 -27.38 8.02 -63.57
CA ALA A 512 -28.83 7.96 -63.34
C ALA A 512 -29.61 7.49 -64.59
N GLY A 513 -30.82 6.97 -64.37
CA GLY A 513 -31.66 6.36 -65.40
C GLY A 513 -32.08 4.91 -65.08
N THR A 514 -32.79 4.29 -66.03
CA THR A 514 -33.30 2.91 -65.95
C THR A 514 -32.22 1.88 -65.59
N ASP A 515 -31.01 2.04 -66.14
CA ASP A 515 -29.83 1.18 -65.88
C ASP A 515 -29.44 1.10 -64.39
N VAL A 516 -29.65 2.15 -63.59
CA VAL A 516 -29.30 2.15 -62.16
C VAL A 516 -30.40 1.48 -61.34
N ILE A 517 -31.66 1.75 -61.67
CA ILE A 517 -32.82 1.21 -60.97
C ILE A 517 -32.87 -0.32 -61.11
N GLU A 518 -32.50 -0.87 -62.28
CA GLU A 518 -32.45 -2.32 -62.50
C GLU A 518 -31.25 -3.00 -61.82
N ARG A 519 -30.10 -2.33 -61.76
CA ARG A 519 -28.83 -2.95 -61.31
C ARG A 519 -28.57 -2.86 -59.81
N ASP A 520 -29.21 -1.93 -59.10
CA ASP A 520 -29.04 -1.77 -57.66
C ASP A 520 -30.40 -1.84 -56.93
N PRO A 521 -30.82 -3.04 -56.47
CA PRO A 521 -32.13 -3.22 -55.85
C PRO A 521 -32.29 -2.46 -54.53
N VAL A 522 -31.18 -2.20 -53.82
CA VAL A 522 -31.20 -1.47 -52.55
C VAL A 522 -31.42 0.02 -52.80
N TYR A 523 -30.84 0.57 -53.88
CA TYR A 523 -31.12 1.93 -54.33
C TYR A 523 -32.57 2.07 -54.84
N ALA A 524 -33.02 1.15 -55.69
CA ALA A 524 -34.38 1.15 -56.23
C ALA A 524 -35.43 1.10 -55.12
N GLU A 525 -35.21 0.32 -54.06
CA GLU A 525 -36.11 0.25 -52.91
C GLU A 525 -36.20 1.57 -52.13
N GLY A 526 -35.08 2.26 -51.92
CA GLY A 526 -35.07 3.60 -51.32
C GLY A 526 -35.84 4.62 -52.15
N LEU A 527 -35.73 4.53 -53.48
CA LEU A 527 -36.45 5.38 -54.41
C LEU A 527 -37.94 5.03 -54.51
N ARG A 528 -38.33 3.76 -54.50
CA ARG A 528 -39.74 3.33 -54.42
C ARG A 528 -40.42 3.87 -53.17
N ARG A 529 -39.73 3.88 -52.02
CA ARG A 529 -40.27 4.49 -50.78
C ARG A 529 -40.50 5.98 -50.91
N LEU A 530 -39.57 6.68 -51.56
CA LEU A 530 -39.74 8.10 -51.85
C LEU A 530 -40.96 8.30 -52.77
N ALA A 531 -41.06 7.54 -53.85
CA ALA A 531 -42.18 7.59 -54.80
C ALA A 531 -43.52 7.30 -54.11
N LEU A 532 -43.62 6.24 -53.32
CA LEU A 532 -44.84 5.88 -52.56
C LEU A 532 -45.24 6.97 -51.55
N THR A 533 -44.27 7.52 -50.81
CA THR A 533 -44.53 8.63 -49.87
C THR A 533 -45.07 9.87 -50.59
N LEU A 534 -44.57 10.15 -51.80
CA LEU A 534 -45.06 11.25 -52.63
C LEU A 534 -46.42 10.95 -53.25
N MET A 535 -46.66 9.73 -53.74
CA MET A 535 -47.95 9.31 -54.31
C MET A 535 -49.11 9.46 -53.33
N LEU A 536 -48.92 9.05 -52.07
CA LEU A 536 -49.92 9.25 -51.01
C LEU A 536 -50.29 10.72 -50.80
N ARG A 537 -49.43 11.65 -51.22
CA ARG A 537 -49.72 13.08 -51.23
C ARG A 537 -50.31 13.53 -52.57
N VAL A 538 -49.84 13.00 -53.70
CA VAL A 538 -50.32 13.32 -55.07
C VAL A 538 -51.80 13.01 -55.24
N ASP A 539 -52.33 11.95 -54.62
CA ASP A 539 -53.75 11.55 -54.72
C ASP A 539 -54.75 12.48 -53.97
N GLY A 540 -54.35 13.72 -53.68
CA GLY A 540 -55.19 14.76 -53.07
C GLY A 540 -56.15 15.44 -54.06
N PRO A 541 -56.92 16.45 -53.62
CA PRO A 541 -57.98 17.09 -54.43
C PRO A 541 -57.47 17.94 -55.61
N VAL A 542 -56.16 18.13 -55.75
CA VAL A 542 -55.55 18.96 -56.81
C VAL A 542 -54.77 18.05 -57.76
N SER A 543 -55.21 17.98 -59.02
CA SER A 543 -54.50 17.28 -60.10
C SER A 543 -53.27 18.09 -60.55
N GLY A 544 -52.19 17.39 -60.91
CA GLY A 544 -50.95 18.02 -61.37
C GLY A 544 -50.17 18.66 -60.22
N ARG A 545 -49.68 17.86 -59.27
CA ARG A 545 -48.86 18.41 -58.17
C ARG A 545 -47.48 18.80 -58.66
N VAL A 546 -46.96 19.93 -58.18
CA VAL A 546 -45.59 20.40 -58.45
C VAL A 546 -44.71 20.07 -57.24
N VAL A 547 -43.73 19.19 -57.45
CA VAL A 547 -42.76 18.78 -56.43
C VAL A 547 -41.37 19.26 -56.82
N ALA A 548 -40.80 20.17 -56.02
CA ALA A 548 -39.44 20.64 -56.23
C ALA A 548 -38.41 19.78 -55.49
N VAL A 549 -37.26 19.55 -56.12
CA VAL A 549 -36.13 18.83 -55.54
C VAL A 549 -35.01 19.82 -55.23
N ALA A 550 -34.89 20.19 -53.95
CA ALA A 550 -33.91 21.16 -53.47
C ALA A 550 -32.80 20.50 -52.63
N SER A 551 -31.71 21.24 -52.42
CA SER A 551 -30.61 20.80 -51.56
C SER A 551 -29.77 22.00 -51.11
N SER A 552 -29.01 21.83 -50.04
CA SER A 552 -28.13 22.89 -49.52
C SER A 552 -26.94 23.15 -50.43
N LEU A 553 -26.31 22.10 -50.95
CA LEU A 553 -25.05 22.16 -51.69
C LEU A 553 -25.12 21.48 -53.07
N SER A 554 -24.18 21.82 -53.95
CA SER A 554 -24.00 21.08 -55.19
C SER A 554 -23.52 19.65 -54.94
N GLY A 555 -23.95 18.69 -55.75
CA GLY A 555 -23.52 17.29 -55.66
C GLY A 555 -24.24 16.41 -54.63
N GLU A 556 -25.43 16.83 -54.18
CA GLU A 556 -26.34 16.07 -53.28
C GLU A 556 -27.33 15.17 -54.04
N ALA A 557 -27.10 14.96 -55.34
CA ALA A 557 -27.88 14.09 -56.24
C ALA A 557 -29.30 14.57 -56.59
N LYS A 558 -29.53 15.89 -56.67
CA LYS A 558 -30.83 16.52 -57.07
C LYS A 558 -31.33 16.02 -58.43
N THR A 559 -30.64 16.38 -59.49
CA THR A 559 -31.00 16.01 -60.87
C THR A 559 -31.13 14.50 -61.07
N SER A 560 -30.22 13.71 -60.49
CA SER A 560 -30.32 12.24 -60.54
C SER A 560 -31.59 11.72 -59.87
N THR A 561 -31.90 12.21 -58.67
CA THR A 561 -33.09 11.78 -57.92
C THR A 561 -34.37 12.26 -58.63
N ALA A 562 -34.36 13.45 -59.23
CA ALA A 562 -35.50 13.98 -60.00
C ALA A 562 -35.82 13.09 -61.22
N VAL A 563 -34.79 12.71 -61.99
CA VAL A 563 -34.93 11.79 -63.14
C VAL A 563 -35.38 10.40 -62.69
N ASP A 564 -34.70 9.83 -61.69
CA ASP A 564 -34.99 8.46 -61.26
C ASP A 564 -36.40 8.38 -60.63
N LEU A 565 -36.83 9.44 -59.91
CA LEU A 565 -38.20 9.55 -59.40
C LEU A 565 -39.21 9.61 -60.55
N ALA A 566 -38.95 10.39 -61.61
CA ALA A 566 -39.83 10.45 -62.78
C ALA A 566 -39.98 9.08 -63.45
N ILE A 567 -38.89 8.34 -63.59
CA ILE A 567 -38.89 6.99 -64.18
C ILE A 567 -39.75 6.03 -63.34
N ILE A 568 -39.60 6.04 -62.00
CA ILE A 568 -40.41 5.20 -61.12
C ILE A 568 -41.89 5.62 -61.17
N MET A 569 -42.19 6.92 -61.18
CA MET A 569 -43.56 7.41 -61.25
C MET A 569 -44.24 7.03 -62.58
N ALA A 570 -43.51 7.13 -63.70
CA ALA A 570 -43.96 6.66 -65.00
C ALA A 570 -44.23 5.15 -65.01
N ALA A 571 -43.32 4.36 -64.41
CA ALA A 571 -43.51 2.91 -64.26
C ALA A 571 -44.73 2.55 -63.38
N LEU A 572 -45.12 3.44 -62.46
CA LEU A 572 -46.33 3.32 -61.64
C LEU A 572 -47.59 3.86 -62.33
N GLY A 573 -47.52 4.19 -63.63
CA GLY A 573 -48.65 4.63 -64.44
C GLY A 573 -49.04 6.09 -64.26
N ARG A 574 -48.20 6.92 -63.63
CA ARG A 574 -48.42 8.37 -63.49
C ARG A 574 -47.73 9.13 -64.60
N ARG A 575 -48.40 10.11 -65.19
CA ARG A 575 -47.79 11.02 -66.17
C ARG A 575 -46.91 12.02 -65.42
N ALA A 576 -45.59 11.88 -65.54
CA ALA A 576 -44.63 12.72 -64.85
C ALA A 576 -43.72 13.46 -65.84
N VAL A 577 -43.49 14.75 -65.58
CA VAL A 577 -42.55 15.59 -66.34
C VAL A 577 -41.45 16.15 -65.42
N VAL A 578 -40.20 16.17 -65.90
CA VAL A 578 -39.08 16.79 -65.18
C VAL A 578 -38.74 18.14 -65.80
N VAL A 579 -38.79 19.21 -65.00
CA VAL A 579 -38.45 20.57 -65.41
C VAL A 579 -37.07 20.93 -64.86
N ASP A 580 -36.13 21.29 -65.74
CA ASP A 580 -34.79 21.78 -65.35
C ASP A 580 -34.85 23.27 -65.02
N ALA A 581 -35.00 23.60 -63.74
CA ALA A 581 -34.98 24.96 -63.23
C ALA A 581 -33.59 25.40 -62.71
N ASP A 582 -32.53 24.61 -62.91
CA ASP A 582 -31.15 25.05 -62.69
C ASP A 582 -30.60 25.74 -63.94
N LEU A 583 -31.00 27.00 -64.14
CA LEU A 583 -30.52 27.82 -65.25
C LEU A 583 -29.06 28.28 -65.10
N ARG A 584 -28.39 27.98 -63.97
CA ARG A 584 -26.97 28.32 -63.78
C ARG A 584 -26.07 27.18 -64.25
N LYS A 585 -26.42 25.95 -63.88
CA LYS A 585 -25.61 24.76 -64.18
C LYS A 585 -26.52 23.55 -64.47
N PRO A 586 -27.23 23.56 -65.62
CA PRO A 586 -28.16 22.49 -65.97
C PRO A 586 -27.39 21.20 -66.23
N ASP A 587 -27.69 20.17 -65.43
CA ASP A 587 -27.13 18.84 -65.59
C ASP A 587 -28.19 17.85 -66.13
N LEU A 588 -29.47 18.24 -66.28
CA LEU A 588 -30.55 17.33 -66.71
C LEU A 588 -30.30 16.77 -68.10
N HIS A 589 -30.02 17.64 -69.08
CA HIS A 589 -29.76 17.26 -70.48
C HIS A 589 -28.66 16.18 -70.61
N ARG A 590 -27.65 16.23 -69.73
CA ARG A 590 -26.54 15.25 -69.70
C ARG A 590 -26.98 13.89 -69.18
N ILE A 591 -27.86 13.87 -68.18
CA ILE A 591 -28.38 12.64 -67.59
C ILE A 591 -29.32 11.94 -68.58
N VAL A 592 -30.21 12.70 -69.22
CA VAL A 592 -31.20 12.16 -70.18
C VAL A 592 -30.67 11.98 -71.61
N ARG A 593 -29.42 12.37 -71.86
CA ARG A 593 -28.69 12.28 -73.15
C ARG A 593 -29.36 13.03 -74.29
N LEU A 594 -29.88 14.21 -74.02
CA LEU A 594 -30.44 15.14 -75.01
C LEU A 594 -29.50 16.33 -75.21
N ALA A 595 -29.53 16.92 -76.42
CA ALA A 595 -28.86 18.18 -76.66
C ALA A 595 -29.64 19.31 -75.98
N ASN A 596 -28.95 20.24 -75.29
CA ASN A 596 -29.60 21.38 -74.65
C ASN A 596 -29.95 22.52 -75.65
N SER A 597 -30.23 22.15 -76.90
CA SER A 597 -30.44 23.07 -78.03
C SER A 597 -31.92 23.24 -78.40
N HIS A 598 -32.81 22.50 -77.72
CA HIS A 598 -34.26 22.63 -77.87
C HIS A 598 -34.78 23.83 -77.08
N SER A 599 -35.94 24.36 -77.49
CA SER A 599 -36.69 25.31 -76.67
C SER A 599 -36.98 24.67 -75.30
N GLY A 600 -36.61 25.35 -74.22
CA GLY A 600 -36.75 24.88 -72.85
C GLY A 600 -37.36 25.94 -71.94
N LEU A 601 -37.13 25.79 -70.64
CA LEU A 601 -37.69 26.67 -69.61
C LEU A 601 -37.29 28.14 -69.83
N SER A 602 -36.06 28.42 -70.26
CA SER A 602 -35.62 29.80 -70.52
C SER A 602 -36.42 30.44 -71.65
N GLU A 603 -36.70 29.73 -72.75
CA GLU A 603 -37.53 30.25 -73.83
C GLU A 603 -39.01 30.37 -73.44
N CYS A 604 -39.57 29.46 -72.64
CA CYS A 604 -40.92 29.61 -72.10
C CYS A 604 -41.05 30.89 -71.25
N LEU A 605 -40.07 31.17 -70.39
CA LEU A 605 -40.08 32.34 -69.50
C LEU A 605 -39.80 33.66 -70.23
N CYS A 606 -38.88 33.66 -71.21
CA CYS A 606 -38.44 34.88 -71.89
C CYS A 606 -39.24 35.18 -73.17
N ARG A 607 -39.62 34.16 -73.94
CA ARG A 607 -40.26 34.28 -75.26
C ARG A 607 -41.74 33.87 -75.27
N GLY A 608 -42.26 33.31 -74.18
CA GLY A 608 -43.68 32.93 -74.07
C GLY A 608 -44.06 31.73 -74.94
N ILE A 609 -43.12 30.82 -75.21
CA ILE A 609 -43.40 29.55 -75.88
C ILE A 609 -44.27 28.69 -74.95
N ASP A 610 -45.29 28.00 -75.49
CA ASP A 610 -46.12 27.09 -74.72
C ASP A 610 -45.23 25.98 -74.09
N PRO A 611 -45.24 25.81 -72.76
CA PRO A 611 -44.47 24.78 -72.08
C PRO A 611 -44.73 23.36 -72.58
N VAL A 612 -45.95 23.06 -73.04
CA VAL A 612 -46.30 21.72 -73.52
C VAL A 612 -45.60 21.39 -74.83
N ASP A 613 -45.43 22.38 -75.71
CA ASP A 613 -44.73 22.23 -76.99
C ASP A 613 -43.20 22.13 -76.82
N ALA A 614 -42.68 22.66 -75.71
CA ALA A 614 -41.26 22.64 -75.38
C ALA A 614 -40.82 21.34 -74.66
N VAL A 615 -41.76 20.47 -74.28
CA VAL A 615 -41.44 19.18 -73.65
C VAL A 615 -40.93 18.18 -74.67
N VAL A 616 -39.86 17.46 -74.30
CA VAL A 616 -39.25 16.41 -75.11
C VAL A 616 -39.25 15.11 -74.32
N THR A 617 -39.67 14.01 -74.96
CA THR A 617 -39.57 12.67 -74.36
C THR A 617 -38.13 12.14 -74.49
N ALA A 618 -37.52 11.82 -73.36
CA ALA A 618 -36.17 11.27 -73.30
C ALA A 618 -36.12 9.78 -73.66
N SER A 619 -34.93 9.29 -74.00
CA SER A 619 -34.67 7.87 -74.31
C SER A 619 -35.04 6.88 -73.19
N CYS A 620 -35.13 7.36 -71.94
CA CYS A 620 -35.57 6.59 -70.78
C CYS A 620 -37.10 6.58 -70.57
N GLY A 621 -37.88 7.12 -71.51
CA GLY A 621 -39.35 7.08 -71.50
C GLY A 621 -40.01 8.08 -70.55
N ILE A 622 -39.29 9.13 -70.15
CA ILE A 622 -39.82 10.23 -69.34
C ILE A 622 -39.89 11.52 -70.16
N ASP A 623 -40.87 12.35 -69.85
CA ASP A 623 -41.00 13.67 -70.44
C ASP A 623 -40.17 14.69 -69.67
N VAL A 624 -39.42 15.53 -70.38
CA VAL A 624 -38.55 16.54 -69.79
C VAL A 624 -38.70 17.90 -70.45
N LEU A 625 -38.73 18.95 -69.64
CA LEU A 625 -38.56 20.33 -70.05
C LEU A 625 -37.14 20.77 -69.67
N LEU A 626 -36.25 20.84 -70.68
CA LEU A 626 -34.85 21.21 -70.47
C LEU A 626 -34.70 22.69 -70.10
N SER A 627 -33.52 23.11 -69.64
CA SER A 627 -33.28 24.50 -69.24
C SER A 627 -33.38 25.49 -70.41
N GLY A 628 -33.07 25.04 -71.62
CA GLY A 628 -32.99 25.88 -72.82
C GLY A 628 -31.66 26.61 -72.95
N SER A 629 -31.61 27.64 -73.81
CA SER A 629 -30.40 28.43 -74.03
C SER A 629 -30.04 29.25 -72.78
N MET A 630 -28.75 29.20 -72.42
CA MET A 630 -28.21 29.80 -71.20
C MET A 630 -27.97 31.30 -71.40
N THR A 631 -28.84 32.16 -70.90
CA THR A 631 -28.67 33.63 -70.92
C THR A 631 -28.71 34.20 -69.50
N SER A 632 -27.90 35.23 -69.22
CA SER A 632 -27.93 35.97 -67.94
C SER A 632 -29.31 36.59 -67.65
N GLU A 633 -30.09 36.84 -68.70
CA GLU A 633 -31.46 37.34 -68.62
C GLU A 633 -32.43 36.30 -68.05
N ALA A 634 -32.29 35.01 -68.38
CA ALA A 634 -33.21 33.96 -67.93
C ALA A 634 -33.15 33.72 -66.40
N ALA A 635 -31.96 33.81 -65.81
CA ALA A 635 -31.80 33.78 -64.35
C ALA A 635 -32.40 35.04 -63.69
N GLY A 636 -32.31 36.20 -64.34
CA GLY A 636 -32.95 37.44 -63.88
C GLY A 636 -34.48 37.39 -63.95
N VAL A 637 -35.05 36.73 -64.96
CA VAL A 637 -36.52 36.56 -65.11
C VAL A 637 -37.10 35.62 -64.05
N LEU A 638 -36.38 34.57 -63.64
CA LEU A 638 -36.76 33.74 -62.49
C LEU A 638 -36.82 34.55 -61.17
N VAL A 639 -36.02 35.60 -61.05
CA VAL A 639 -36.06 36.53 -59.91
C VAL A 639 -37.20 37.55 -60.05
N ALA A 640 -37.45 38.04 -61.27
CA ALA A 640 -38.31 39.19 -61.53
C ALA A 640 -39.79 38.88 -61.87
N SER A 641 -40.15 37.66 -62.28
CA SER A 641 -41.50 37.36 -62.78
C SER A 641 -42.05 36.00 -62.29
N SER A 642 -42.50 35.96 -61.04
CA SER A 642 -43.17 34.78 -60.45
C SER A 642 -44.42 34.33 -61.22
N GLU A 643 -45.09 35.25 -61.91
CA GLU A 643 -46.31 34.97 -62.67
C GLU A 643 -46.04 34.05 -63.88
N ARG A 644 -44.96 34.30 -64.63
CA ARG A 644 -44.62 33.47 -65.80
C ARG A 644 -44.26 32.04 -65.42
N LEU A 645 -43.54 31.86 -64.30
CA LEU A 645 -43.24 30.51 -63.80
C LEU A 645 -44.50 29.81 -63.29
N ALA A 646 -45.43 30.55 -62.68
CA ALA A 646 -46.73 30.01 -62.29
C ALA A 646 -47.58 29.60 -63.51
N ASP A 647 -47.54 30.37 -64.61
CA ASP A 647 -48.20 30.02 -65.87
C ASP A 647 -47.61 28.72 -66.46
N VAL A 648 -46.28 28.60 -66.44
CA VAL A 648 -45.58 27.37 -66.89
C VAL A 648 -46.06 26.16 -66.10
N TYR A 649 -46.09 26.27 -64.77
CA TYR A 649 -46.62 25.19 -63.93
C TYR A 649 -48.08 24.91 -64.26
N THR A 650 -48.93 25.94 -64.33
CA THR A 650 -50.36 25.78 -64.61
C THR A 650 -50.63 25.06 -65.93
N ALA A 651 -49.84 25.34 -66.98
CA ALA A 651 -49.92 24.62 -68.26
C ALA A 651 -49.55 23.13 -68.08
N LEU A 652 -48.42 22.84 -67.44
CA LEU A 652 -47.96 21.46 -67.22
C LEU A 652 -48.91 20.67 -66.31
N ARG A 653 -49.54 21.31 -65.31
CA ARG A 653 -50.51 20.67 -64.40
C ARG A 653 -51.75 20.12 -65.11
N ARG A 654 -52.09 20.64 -66.29
CA ARG A 654 -53.24 20.17 -67.09
C ARG A 654 -52.94 18.85 -67.80
N CYS A 655 -51.67 18.61 -68.14
CA CYS A 655 -51.23 17.48 -68.96
C CYS A 655 -50.59 16.36 -68.13
N TYR A 656 -49.99 16.69 -66.98
CA TYR A 656 -49.24 15.76 -66.14
C TYR A 656 -49.84 15.63 -64.75
N ASP A 657 -49.74 14.43 -64.17
CA ASP A 657 -50.21 14.16 -62.81
C ASP A 657 -49.18 14.65 -61.77
N LEU A 658 -47.89 14.66 -62.15
CA LEU A 658 -46.77 15.11 -61.34
C LEU A 658 -45.77 15.94 -62.17
N VAL A 659 -45.46 17.14 -61.71
CA VAL A 659 -44.42 18.01 -62.25
C VAL A 659 -43.25 18.02 -61.27
N ILE A 660 -42.12 17.41 -61.65
CA ILE A 660 -40.91 17.35 -60.83
C ILE A 660 -40.00 18.49 -61.27
N VAL A 661 -39.62 19.37 -60.36
CA VAL A 661 -38.76 20.52 -60.68
C VAL A 661 -37.37 20.29 -60.09
N ASP A 662 -36.36 20.12 -60.95
CA ASP A 662 -34.96 20.11 -60.54
C ASP A 662 -34.47 21.53 -60.32
N THR A 663 -33.92 21.82 -59.14
CA THR A 663 -33.53 23.20 -58.79
C THR A 663 -32.02 23.33 -58.58
N ALA A 664 -31.54 24.57 -58.67
CA ALA A 664 -30.19 24.90 -58.21
C ALA A 664 -30.06 24.72 -56.67
N PRO A 665 -28.84 24.60 -56.11
CA PRO A 665 -28.65 24.53 -54.66
C PRO A 665 -29.07 25.84 -53.97
N VAL A 666 -29.79 25.74 -52.84
CA VAL A 666 -30.33 26.90 -52.10
C VAL A 666 -29.22 27.82 -51.61
N ALA A 667 -28.04 27.28 -51.23
CA ALA A 667 -26.92 28.10 -50.81
C ALA A 667 -26.21 28.83 -51.97
N ALA A 668 -26.43 28.42 -53.23
CA ALA A 668 -25.69 28.92 -54.39
C ALA A 668 -26.51 29.85 -55.30
N ALA A 669 -27.84 29.76 -55.27
CA ALA A 669 -28.73 30.46 -56.19
C ALA A 669 -30.01 30.93 -55.48
N SER A 670 -30.10 32.22 -55.16
CA SER A 670 -31.25 32.83 -54.46
C SER A 670 -32.55 32.75 -55.28
N GLU A 671 -32.46 32.73 -56.61
CA GLU A 671 -33.61 32.54 -57.50
C GLU A 671 -34.34 31.21 -57.28
N THR A 672 -33.64 30.20 -56.71
CA THR A 672 -34.23 28.93 -56.32
C THR A 672 -35.39 29.13 -55.35
N LEU A 673 -35.32 30.12 -54.46
CA LEU A 673 -36.38 30.37 -53.47
C LEU A 673 -37.72 30.71 -54.12
N ASN A 674 -37.72 31.40 -55.27
CA ASN A 674 -38.95 31.68 -56.03
C ASN A 674 -39.53 30.41 -56.66
N VAL A 675 -38.66 29.53 -57.19
CA VAL A 675 -39.05 28.21 -57.72
C VAL A 675 -39.69 27.37 -56.62
N LEU A 676 -39.09 27.35 -55.43
CA LEU A 676 -39.56 26.59 -54.27
C LEU A 676 -40.84 27.16 -53.65
N ARG A 677 -41.04 28.48 -53.71
CA ARG A 677 -42.26 29.14 -53.25
C ARG A 677 -43.49 28.75 -54.08
N LEU A 678 -43.30 28.54 -55.38
CA LEU A 678 -44.39 28.19 -56.32
C LEU A 678 -44.64 26.68 -56.42
N ALA A 679 -43.74 25.85 -55.88
CA ALA A 679 -43.96 24.42 -55.76
C ALA A 679 -44.96 24.11 -54.63
N ASP A 680 -45.78 23.08 -54.79
CA ASP A 680 -46.72 22.67 -53.73
C ASP A 680 -45.99 22.02 -52.55
N GLU A 681 -44.90 21.32 -52.86
CA GLU A 681 -44.13 20.47 -51.96
C GLU A 681 -42.66 20.49 -52.38
N THR A 682 -41.74 20.54 -51.42
CA THR A 682 -40.29 20.50 -51.64
C THR A 682 -39.69 19.29 -50.95
N VAL A 683 -39.05 18.42 -51.72
CA VAL A 683 -38.23 17.32 -51.21
C VAL A 683 -36.80 17.83 -51.06
N PHE A 684 -36.29 17.85 -49.83
CA PHE A 684 -34.98 18.40 -49.54
C PHE A 684 -33.93 17.30 -49.45
N LEU A 685 -32.96 17.28 -50.36
CA LEU A 685 -31.89 16.28 -50.39
C LEU A 685 -30.71 16.70 -49.53
N VAL A 686 -30.17 15.76 -48.76
CA VAL A 686 -28.97 15.97 -47.94
C VAL A 686 -27.99 14.83 -48.14
N ARG A 687 -26.72 15.14 -48.42
CA ARG A 687 -25.71 14.10 -48.58
C ARG A 687 -25.20 13.55 -47.24
N TRP A 688 -25.29 12.23 -47.09
CA TRP A 688 -24.85 11.51 -45.89
C TRP A 688 -23.36 11.73 -45.58
N ASN A 689 -23.06 11.98 -44.30
CA ASN A 689 -21.72 12.16 -43.75
C ASN A 689 -20.86 13.22 -44.48
N ARG A 690 -21.51 14.23 -45.07
CA ARG A 690 -20.81 15.34 -45.74
C ARG A 690 -21.47 16.70 -45.48
N THR A 691 -22.79 16.78 -45.56
CA THR A 691 -23.50 18.04 -45.37
C THR A 691 -23.63 18.34 -43.86
N ASP A 692 -23.27 19.55 -43.49
CA ASP A 692 -23.31 20.04 -42.11
C ASP A 692 -24.77 20.23 -41.63
N ARG A 693 -25.06 19.86 -40.38
CA ARG A 693 -26.38 20.01 -39.77
C ARG A 693 -26.87 21.46 -39.75
N GLU A 694 -25.99 22.40 -39.41
CA GLU A 694 -26.32 23.83 -39.33
C GLU A 694 -26.59 24.42 -40.71
N LEU A 695 -25.86 23.97 -41.73
CA LEU A 695 -26.11 24.34 -43.11
C LEU A 695 -27.45 23.82 -43.62
N VAL A 696 -27.81 22.57 -43.28
CA VAL A 696 -29.13 22.01 -43.63
C VAL A 696 -30.23 22.80 -42.94
N ARG A 697 -30.10 23.05 -41.63
CA ARG A 697 -31.07 23.86 -40.86
C ARG A 697 -31.30 25.22 -41.49
N SER A 698 -30.22 25.99 -41.66
CA SER A 698 -30.29 27.34 -42.23
C SER A 698 -30.81 27.36 -43.67
N SER A 699 -30.59 26.30 -44.45
CA SER A 699 -31.15 26.20 -45.81
C SER A 699 -32.67 25.94 -45.77
N ILE A 700 -33.13 25.05 -44.89
CA ILE A 700 -34.56 24.74 -44.73
C ILE A 700 -35.31 25.95 -44.17
N ASP A 701 -34.75 26.61 -43.15
CA ASP A 701 -35.29 27.84 -42.56
C ASP A 701 -35.49 28.90 -43.64
N ARG A 702 -34.47 29.15 -44.50
CA ARG A 702 -34.61 30.09 -45.65
C ARG A 702 -35.73 29.72 -46.62
N VAL A 703 -35.93 28.44 -46.91
CA VAL A 703 -37.00 28.00 -47.81
C VAL A 703 -38.37 28.28 -47.19
N GLN A 704 -38.51 28.01 -45.89
CA GLN A 704 -39.75 28.24 -45.14
C GLN A 704 -40.04 29.74 -44.97
N ASP A 705 -39.02 30.56 -44.67
CA ASP A 705 -39.12 32.01 -44.54
C ASP A 705 -39.61 32.68 -45.83
N PHE A 706 -39.22 32.14 -47.00
CA PHE A 706 -39.69 32.58 -48.32
C PHE A 706 -41.03 31.98 -48.75
N GLY A 707 -41.71 31.25 -47.86
CA GLY A 707 -43.04 30.67 -48.08
C GLY A 707 -43.06 29.33 -48.82
N GLY A 708 -41.90 28.72 -49.06
CA GLY A 708 -41.79 27.36 -49.60
C GLY A 708 -42.16 26.30 -48.57
N ARG A 709 -42.68 25.16 -49.02
CA ARG A 709 -43.12 24.06 -48.15
C ARG A 709 -42.16 22.88 -48.23
N VAL A 710 -41.40 22.63 -47.18
CA VAL A 710 -40.50 21.47 -47.09
C VAL A 710 -41.26 20.25 -46.57
N SER A 711 -41.50 19.31 -47.47
CA SER A 711 -42.32 18.09 -47.27
C SER A 711 -41.63 17.05 -46.41
N GLY A 712 -40.30 17.05 -46.44
CA GLY A 712 -39.43 16.13 -45.75
C GLY A 712 -38.04 16.10 -46.38
N VAL A 713 -37.14 15.38 -45.71
CA VAL A 713 -35.73 15.31 -46.09
C VAL A 713 -35.38 13.91 -46.57
N VAL A 714 -34.59 13.83 -47.63
CA VAL A 714 -34.06 12.58 -48.17
C VAL A 714 -32.55 12.56 -48.01
N VAL A 715 -32.04 11.55 -47.32
CA VAL A 715 -30.60 11.38 -47.11
C VAL A 715 -30.02 10.63 -48.30
N THR A 716 -29.23 11.29 -49.13
CA THR A 716 -28.65 10.72 -50.35
C THR A 716 -27.24 10.19 -50.12
N ARG A 717 -26.85 9.20 -50.94
CA ARG A 717 -25.52 8.58 -50.94
C ARG A 717 -25.10 8.00 -49.58
N ALA A 718 -26.06 7.43 -48.86
CA ALA A 718 -25.80 6.79 -47.58
C ALA A 718 -24.94 5.52 -47.73
N ASN A 719 -23.87 5.39 -46.94
CA ASN A 719 -23.10 4.16 -46.95
C ASN A 719 -23.83 3.09 -46.11
N VAL A 720 -24.47 2.13 -46.77
CA VAL A 720 -25.24 1.04 -46.14
C VAL A 720 -24.40 0.17 -45.19
N ARG A 721 -23.07 0.15 -45.35
CA ARG A 721 -22.19 -0.56 -44.41
C ARG A 721 -22.04 0.18 -43.08
N ASP A 722 -22.01 1.51 -43.13
CA ASP A 722 -21.73 2.35 -41.98
C ASP A 722 -23.00 2.90 -41.32
N LEU A 723 -24.12 2.95 -42.05
CA LEU A 723 -25.42 3.45 -41.60
C LEU A 723 -25.91 2.81 -40.27
N PRO A 724 -25.84 1.47 -40.08
CA PRO A 724 -26.32 0.84 -38.84
C PRO A 724 -25.54 1.26 -37.58
N HIS A 725 -24.36 1.83 -37.74
CA HIS A 725 -23.56 2.29 -36.62
C HIS A 725 -23.96 3.68 -36.11
N TYR A 726 -24.69 4.45 -36.92
CA TYR A 726 -25.13 5.81 -36.59
C TYR A 726 -26.64 5.88 -36.27
N GLU A 727 -27.43 4.89 -36.68
CA GLU A 727 -28.85 4.81 -36.34
C GLU A 727 -29.10 4.33 -34.89
N ARG A 728 -30.17 4.85 -34.28
CA ARG A 728 -30.67 4.43 -32.96
C ARG A 728 -31.77 3.37 -33.13
N GLY A 729 -31.85 2.41 -32.18
CA GLY A 729 -32.97 1.48 -32.06
C GLY A 729 -33.21 0.55 -33.26
N ASP A 730 -34.49 0.33 -33.58
CA ASP A 730 -34.97 -0.66 -34.56
C ASP A 730 -34.58 -0.35 -36.01
N ALA A 731 -34.29 0.91 -36.33
CA ALA A 731 -33.83 1.31 -37.67
C ALA A 731 -32.52 0.59 -38.08
N ALA A 732 -31.59 0.42 -37.14
CA ALA A 732 -30.32 -0.28 -37.38
C ALA A 732 -30.50 -1.81 -37.56
N ALA A 733 -31.56 -2.38 -37.00
CA ALA A 733 -31.93 -3.78 -37.20
C ALA A 733 -32.62 -3.97 -38.56
N TYR A 734 -33.51 -3.04 -38.91
CA TYR A 734 -34.21 -3.00 -40.19
C TYR A 734 -33.26 -2.93 -41.39
N HIS A 735 -32.30 -2.02 -41.40
CA HIS A 735 -31.33 -1.91 -42.50
C HIS A 735 -30.40 -3.14 -42.59
N ARG A 736 -30.07 -3.78 -41.46
CA ARG A 736 -29.33 -5.06 -41.46
C ARG A 736 -30.15 -6.21 -42.04
N ALA A 737 -31.44 -6.26 -41.75
CA ALA A 737 -32.37 -7.23 -42.32
C ALA A 737 -32.58 -7.00 -43.82
N LEU A 738 -32.78 -5.76 -44.26
CA LEU A 738 -32.95 -5.40 -45.67
C LEU A 738 -31.74 -5.80 -46.52
N LYS A 739 -30.54 -5.54 -46.01
CA LYS A 739 -29.30 -5.96 -46.69
C LYS A 739 -29.18 -7.47 -46.79
N ARG A 740 -29.66 -8.24 -45.81
CA ARG A 740 -29.67 -9.71 -45.87
C ARG A 740 -30.70 -10.23 -46.87
N TYR A 741 -31.86 -9.56 -46.96
CA TYR A 741 -32.95 -9.92 -47.86
C TYR A 741 -32.58 -9.74 -49.34
N TYR A 742 -31.90 -8.65 -49.69
CA TYR A 742 -31.48 -8.36 -51.07
C TYR A 742 -30.06 -8.87 -51.42
N LYS A 743 -29.45 -9.67 -50.54
CA LYS A 743 -28.20 -10.40 -50.81
C LYS A 743 -28.56 -11.78 -51.38
N VAL A 744 -29.10 -11.81 -52.59
CA VAL A 744 -29.21 -13.03 -53.41
C VAL A 744 -28.30 -12.86 -54.61
#